data_AF-A0A9X3YB07-F1
#
_entry.id   AF-A0A9X3YB07-F1
#
_cell.length_a   1.000
_cell.length_b   1.000
_cell.length_c   1.000
_cell.angle_alpha   90.00
_cell.angle_beta   90.00
_cell.angle_gamma   90.00
#
_symmetry.space_group_name_H-M   'P 1'
#
loop_
_entity.id
_entity.type
_entity.pdbx_description
1 polymer ?
#
loop_
_entity_poly.entity_id
_entity_poly.type
_entity_poly.pdbx_seq_one_letter_code
_entity_poly.pdbx_strand_id
1 'polypeptide(L)'
;MLTSDFITIKDIYLAYRKAKQEAFFDTFHSNPTAFAEFEHDLHQNLFEVYKELVESDSSWSKNNNFIGGFSYIPKSIDDSKWNKNESIHYRSVDPNVDWSQRYKENQKIKLDPEYRLIITATVKYQIISALWVIKVGQKLEEKLDITHSYGNRLRRYGYQDLSGDKDYILNENSTGLFQPYFTAYKSWRQKGLDAMKELLKSGKDVTAVTMDIASFYHNISPKFLLKPSFLRTLGVELTSEEIFFTQKLIESIETWYSNTPDYKMRPEGAIPVGLSASKIISNVLLYELDRDFVSGISPKYYGRYVDDIFVVFETPDNTLSGNAIMSYISNSVGCVKLERVKGLLPNLRVKLNYAEDSYLEFKAKKQKIFSLSSEHGADLIYQISSQIREQSSEYRMLPLLPSNSVKMAEKTLLVSSDASLTADALRKADVLAIRRLGLSLLIRDIERYSADLRKNEWITIRKEFYGLTERHLLTPKGFFEYSSYYSRIFQVMISNHDFIEAKNFIDKLISTFELIKETTHLNSKLKQDYCKGYFKKSLQDTALKASTVKNFDKWAELDDVINHLSKLSIHSYQKIDSKLISLMLLTSDLGLRPYKEFWYYEQSQDASCISRPKQKDITNLLRLPLIDEFRKSLPLKTPFWPALAFSTRPLSIQEIILIKPEVLKEPHLFEQTIMAFRGAKIIRSHEFCKESKEGITYSIPHIYKEKINIALTSFETTENTYEMVIKGSPVKSLERYEKINSLINNILRSNTRKDYIVFPECSIPRRWALNIAKKLGMQGISFIAGLEYYRKNGDPKLRNDSLISLCTYWPGYLTNLLFMQSKMNPSYDEVLNLKKLNKELFIPEKKDESVIYMHGDYFFGVLICSDLTNPRNRVRLQGKIDTLFVLEWNSDVNTFGYLIEGAAHDIHSFIVQVNNRMYGDSRLRTPYRESFKRDMVKLKGGIDDFFVIAEIEYLPLREYQLNGVMTDSSEAFKPVPIGFDLSPNRIIKKVFFGESDE
;
A
#
# COMPACT_ATOMS: atom_id res chain seq x y z
N MET A 1 -9.38 -0.28 41.23
CA MET A 1 -7.93 -0.16 40.96
C MET A 1 -7.56 -1.27 39.99
N LEU A 2 -6.64 -1.01 39.05
CA LEU A 2 -6.16 -2.04 38.13
C LEU A 2 -5.03 -2.79 38.83
N THR A 3 -5.15 -4.11 38.94
CA THR A 3 -4.13 -4.95 39.58
C THR A 3 -2.93 -5.14 38.65
N SER A 4 -1.76 -5.44 39.23
CA SER A 4 -0.56 -5.83 38.48
C SER A 4 -0.76 -7.11 37.67
N ASP A 5 -1.77 -7.92 38.02
CA ASP A 5 -2.12 -9.14 37.31
C ASP A 5 -2.96 -8.85 36.05
N PHE A 6 -3.79 -7.80 36.08
CA PHE A 6 -4.62 -7.41 34.94
C PHE A 6 -3.82 -6.66 33.86
N ILE A 7 -2.99 -5.69 34.26
CA ILE A 7 -2.07 -4.96 33.38
C ILE A 7 -0.65 -5.22 33.84
N THR A 8 0.17 -5.78 32.96
CA THR A 8 1.60 -6.00 33.19
C THR A 8 2.44 -5.02 32.38
N ILE A 9 3.71 -4.84 32.76
CA ILE A 9 4.65 -4.04 31.95
C ILE A 9 4.79 -4.60 30.52
N LYS A 10 4.71 -5.92 30.34
CA LYS A 10 4.71 -6.58 29.02
C LYS A 10 3.55 -6.09 28.14
N ASP A 11 2.36 -5.91 28.72
CA ASP A 11 1.21 -5.37 28.01
C ASP A 11 1.46 -3.93 27.52
N ILE A 12 2.18 -3.13 28.30
CA ILE A 12 2.55 -1.76 27.92
C ILE A 12 3.52 -1.76 26.73
N TYR A 13 4.48 -2.69 26.69
CA TYR A 13 5.34 -2.89 25.51
C TYR A 13 4.55 -3.29 24.26
N LEU A 14 3.59 -4.20 24.41
CA LEU A 14 2.72 -4.62 23.32
C LEU A 14 1.87 -3.43 22.83
N ALA A 15 1.22 -2.70 23.74
CA ALA A 15 0.41 -1.53 23.43
C ALA A 15 1.23 -0.42 22.77
N TYR A 16 2.47 -0.19 23.19
CA TYR A 16 3.39 0.75 22.54
C TYR A 16 3.68 0.37 21.08
N ARG A 17 4.00 -0.91 20.82
CA ARG A 17 4.21 -1.42 19.45
C ARG A 17 3.02 -1.11 18.56
N LYS A 18 1.81 -1.36 19.07
CA LYS A 18 0.57 -1.11 18.35
C LYS A 18 0.32 0.39 18.16
N ALA A 19 0.47 1.20 19.19
CA ALA A 19 0.25 2.64 19.17
C ALA A 19 1.16 3.34 18.15
N LYS A 20 2.46 3.01 18.13
CA LYS A 20 3.42 3.55 17.17
C LYS A 20 3.04 3.21 15.72
N GLN A 21 2.61 1.97 15.47
CA GLN A 21 2.15 1.56 14.14
C GLN A 21 0.92 2.36 13.70
N GLU A 22 -0.07 2.50 14.56
CA GLU A 22 -1.30 3.23 14.25
C GLU A 22 -1.01 4.72 14.01
N ALA A 23 -0.16 5.34 14.84
CA ALA A 23 0.26 6.73 14.66
C ALA A 23 1.00 6.94 13.33
N PHE A 24 1.82 5.98 12.89
CA PHE A 24 2.51 6.08 11.60
C PHE A 24 1.55 6.11 10.40
N PHE A 25 0.43 5.38 10.47
CA PHE A 25 -0.58 5.36 9.41
C PHE A 25 -1.72 6.38 9.61
N ASP A 26 -1.72 7.13 10.72
CA ASP A 26 -2.71 8.18 10.97
C ASP A 26 -2.49 9.35 10.03
N THR A 27 -3.47 9.62 9.17
CA THR A 27 -3.46 10.72 8.20
C THR A 27 -3.75 12.08 8.82
N PHE A 28 -4.30 12.12 10.02
CA PHE A 28 -4.73 13.35 10.70
C PHE A 28 -3.77 13.78 11.79
N HIS A 29 -3.07 12.88 12.51
CA HIS A 29 -2.15 13.29 13.58
C HIS A 29 -1.02 12.29 13.89
N SER A 30 -0.02 12.20 13.01
CA SER A 30 1.02 11.15 13.10
C SER A 30 2.11 11.32 14.18
N ASN A 31 2.17 12.45 14.91
CA ASN A 31 3.12 12.76 16.03
C ASN A 31 4.50 12.08 16.01
N PRO A 32 5.22 12.03 14.87
CA PRO A 32 6.42 11.22 14.75
C PRO A 32 7.55 11.66 15.67
N THR A 33 7.71 12.97 15.84
CA THR A 33 8.75 13.57 16.68
C THR A 33 8.53 13.20 18.15
N ALA A 34 7.27 13.23 18.61
CA ALA A 34 6.94 12.85 19.98
C ALA A 34 7.22 11.36 20.27
N PHE A 35 6.95 10.46 19.30
CA PHE A 35 7.34 9.05 19.45
C PHE A 35 8.85 8.86 19.45
N ALA A 36 9.58 9.57 18.58
CA ALA A 36 11.03 9.48 18.53
C ALA A 36 11.71 9.99 19.82
N GLU A 37 11.17 11.07 20.40
CA GLU A 37 11.56 11.57 21.72
C GLU A 37 11.22 10.57 22.82
N PHE A 38 10.04 9.96 22.78
CA PHE A 38 9.62 8.93 23.73
C PHE A 38 10.53 7.69 23.71
N GLU A 39 11.06 7.30 22.55
CA GLU A 39 11.99 6.16 22.44
C GLU A 39 13.38 6.43 23.03
N HIS A 40 13.76 7.70 23.25
CA HIS A 40 15.07 8.04 23.81
C HIS A 40 15.26 7.47 25.22
N ASP A 41 14.21 7.48 26.03
CA ASP A 41 14.16 6.84 27.35
C ASP A 41 12.99 5.85 27.45
N LEU A 42 12.91 4.96 26.45
CA LEU A 42 11.76 4.07 26.26
C LEU A 42 11.38 3.28 27.53
N HIS A 43 12.37 2.72 28.24
CA HIS A 43 12.11 1.87 29.41
C HIS A 43 11.45 2.64 30.54
N GLN A 44 12.02 3.80 30.90
CA GLN A 44 11.50 4.64 31.96
C GLN A 44 10.13 5.20 31.56
N ASN A 45 9.99 5.68 30.32
CA ASN A 45 8.73 6.21 29.82
C ASN A 45 7.60 5.18 29.83
N LEU A 46 7.85 3.92 29.44
CA LEU A 46 6.86 2.85 29.52
C LEU A 46 6.57 2.44 30.98
N PHE A 47 7.58 2.44 31.85
CA PHE A 47 7.39 2.16 33.27
C PHE A 47 6.56 3.23 33.97
N GLU A 48 6.73 4.50 33.61
CA GLU A 48 5.87 5.59 34.10
C GLU A 48 4.41 5.41 33.66
N VAL A 49 4.17 5.07 32.39
CA VAL A 49 2.81 4.76 31.91
C VAL A 49 2.22 3.60 32.70
N TYR A 50 3.00 2.54 32.94
CA TYR A 50 2.57 1.40 33.76
C TYR A 50 2.21 1.83 35.19
N LYS A 51 3.10 2.59 35.85
CA LYS A 51 2.92 3.07 37.22
C LYS A 51 1.68 3.94 37.34
N GLU A 52 1.50 4.88 36.42
CA GLU A 52 0.31 5.73 36.35
C GLU A 52 -0.99 4.93 36.15
N LEU A 53 -0.98 3.69 35.66
CA LEU A 53 -2.20 2.89 35.53
C LEU A 53 -2.53 2.05 36.77
N VAL A 54 -1.50 1.54 37.43
CA VAL A 54 -1.64 0.55 38.51
C VAL A 54 -1.77 1.23 39.88
N GLU A 55 -1.25 2.44 40.08
CA GLU A 55 -1.35 3.15 41.36
C GLU A 55 -2.79 3.54 41.75
N SER A 56 -3.10 3.45 43.04
CA SER A 56 -4.46 3.59 43.59
C SER A 56 -5.05 4.99 43.39
N ASP A 57 -4.19 6.02 43.44
CA ASP A 57 -4.58 7.44 43.38
C ASP A 57 -4.43 8.02 41.97
N SER A 58 -4.34 7.18 40.95
CA SER A 58 -4.11 7.68 39.61
C SER A 58 -5.30 8.47 39.04
N SER A 59 -5.00 9.70 38.64
CA SER A 59 -5.91 10.66 38.03
C SER A 59 -5.61 10.91 36.55
N TRP A 60 -4.91 9.99 35.88
CA TRP A 60 -4.53 10.12 34.46
C TRP A 60 -5.73 10.45 33.56
N SER A 61 -6.91 9.88 33.86
CA SER A 61 -8.15 10.08 33.12
C SER A 61 -8.75 11.49 33.25
N LYS A 62 -8.25 12.31 34.18
CA LYS A 62 -8.64 13.73 34.34
C LYS A 62 -7.50 14.69 33.99
N ASN A 63 -6.32 14.18 33.63
CA ASN A 63 -5.13 14.98 33.41
C ASN A 63 -4.95 15.30 31.93
N ASN A 64 -5.21 16.55 31.55
CA ASN A 64 -5.04 17.03 30.17
C ASN A 64 -3.59 16.89 29.65
N ASN A 65 -2.57 16.98 30.51
CA ASN A 65 -1.19 16.79 30.09
C ASN A 65 -0.89 15.32 29.76
N PHE A 66 -1.62 14.39 30.37
CA PHE A 66 -1.53 12.98 30.04
C PHE A 66 -2.35 12.66 28.79
N ILE A 67 -3.60 13.14 28.71
CA ILE A 67 -4.54 12.83 27.63
C ILE A 67 -4.13 13.51 26.31
N GLY A 68 -3.71 14.77 26.39
CA GLY A 68 -3.42 15.62 25.23
C GLY A 68 -4.55 16.60 24.92
N GLY A 69 -4.34 17.38 23.86
CA GLY A 69 -5.22 18.47 23.47
C GLY A 69 -6.15 18.13 22.30
N PHE A 70 -6.58 19.17 21.59
CA PHE A 70 -7.36 19.05 20.38
C PHE A 70 -6.85 20.03 19.32
N SER A 71 -7.23 19.77 18.07
CA SER A 71 -7.02 20.70 16.96
C SER A 71 -8.16 20.59 15.95
N TYR A 72 -8.08 21.41 14.91
CA TYR A 72 -9.07 21.44 13.83
C TYR A 72 -8.40 21.30 12.48
N ILE A 73 -8.99 20.50 11.60
CA ILE A 73 -8.58 20.36 10.21
C ILE A 73 -9.71 20.81 9.29
N PRO A 74 -9.42 21.32 8.08
CA PRO A 74 -10.47 21.76 7.19
C PRO A 74 -11.30 20.57 6.70
N LYS A 75 -12.62 20.76 6.57
CA LYS A 75 -13.55 19.73 6.12
C LYS A 75 -14.26 20.10 4.81
N SER A 76 -14.90 21.26 4.78
CA SER A 76 -15.62 21.76 3.58
C SER A 76 -15.94 23.25 3.72
N ILE A 77 -16.19 23.91 2.59
CA ILE A 77 -16.75 25.26 2.52
C ILE A 77 -17.78 25.30 1.40
N ASP A 78 -18.96 25.85 1.67
CA ASP A 78 -20.05 25.99 0.69
C ASP A 78 -20.15 27.44 0.23
N ASP A 79 -19.81 27.67 -1.03
CA ASP A 79 -19.84 28.99 -1.69
C ASP A 79 -21.09 29.21 -2.56
N SER A 80 -22.09 28.32 -2.49
CA SER A 80 -23.34 28.43 -3.24
C SER A 80 -24.13 29.70 -2.92
N LYS A 81 -23.97 30.26 -1.71
CA LYS A 81 -24.56 31.55 -1.31
C LYS A 81 -24.15 32.70 -2.23
N TRP A 82 -22.99 32.59 -2.90
CA TRP A 82 -22.48 33.60 -3.82
C TRP A 82 -22.89 33.41 -5.29
N ASN A 83 -23.66 32.35 -5.60
CA ASN A 83 -24.06 31.99 -6.97
C ASN A 83 -25.53 32.35 -7.28
N LYS A 84 -26.22 33.11 -6.41
CA LYS A 84 -27.67 33.34 -6.49
C LYS A 84 -28.09 34.55 -7.33
N ASN A 85 -27.18 35.44 -7.71
CA ASN A 85 -27.50 36.63 -8.50
C ASN A 85 -27.20 36.37 -9.99
N GLU A 86 -28.18 36.66 -10.85
CA GLU A 86 -28.04 36.73 -12.31
C GLU A 86 -27.19 37.95 -12.70
N SER A 87 -25.89 37.94 -12.38
CA SER A 87 -24.94 38.91 -12.91
C SER A 87 -24.29 38.37 -14.18
N ILE A 88 -23.87 39.29 -15.07
CA ILE A 88 -23.02 38.96 -16.22
C ILE A 88 -21.81 38.19 -15.70
N HIS A 89 -21.59 36.97 -16.21
CA HIS A 89 -20.53 36.07 -15.77
C HIS A 89 -19.14 36.63 -16.11
N TYR A 90 -18.61 37.50 -15.27
CA TYR A 90 -17.18 37.82 -15.23
C TYR A 90 -16.52 36.89 -14.21
N ARG A 91 -15.53 36.11 -14.64
CA ARG A 91 -14.76 35.19 -13.79
C ARG A 91 -13.28 35.45 -14.01
N SER A 92 -12.53 35.64 -12.92
CA SER A 92 -11.07 35.65 -13.03
C SER A 92 -10.58 34.22 -13.22
N VAL A 93 -9.55 34.04 -14.04
CA VAL A 93 -8.88 32.74 -14.21
C VAL A 93 -8.06 32.37 -12.97
N ASP A 94 -7.60 33.36 -12.18
CA ASP A 94 -6.95 33.13 -10.88
C ASP A 94 -8.01 32.90 -9.80
N PRO A 95 -8.08 31.70 -9.18
CA PRO A 95 -9.11 31.38 -8.19
C PRO A 95 -9.06 32.25 -6.93
N ASN A 96 -7.90 32.78 -6.53
CA ASN A 96 -7.79 33.66 -5.35
C ASN A 96 -8.37 35.05 -5.65
N VAL A 97 -8.11 35.57 -6.86
CA VAL A 97 -8.69 36.83 -7.33
C VAL A 97 -10.20 36.68 -7.53
N ASP A 98 -10.64 35.59 -8.17
CA ASP A 98 -12.06 35.27 -8.36
C ASP A 98 -12.80 35.18 -7.01
N TRP A 99 -12.23 34.48 -6.03
CA TRP A 99 -12.79 34.39 -4.68
C TRP A 99 -12.97 35.77 -4.02
N SER A 100 -11.94 36.60 -4.08
CA SER A 100 -11.96 37.96 -3.51
C SER A 100 -13.00 38.85 -4.21
N GLN A 101 -13.13 38.71 -5.52
CA GLN A 101 -14.10 39.47 -6.31
C GLN A 101 -15.53 39.01 -6.02
N ARG A 102 -15.80 37.70 -6.00
CA ARG A 102 -17.13 37.15 -5.65
C ARG A 102 -17.59 37.60 -4.27
N TYR A 103 -16.67 37.64 -3.30
CA TYR A 103 -16.96 38.16 -1.98
C TYR A 103 -17.40 39.64 -2.04
N LYS A 104 -16.71 40.48 -2.83
CA LYS A 104 -17.08 41.90 -3.00
C LYS A 104 -18.41 42.07 -3.75
N GLU A 105 -18.62 41.34 -4.84
CA GLU A 105 -19.85 41.39 -5.66
C GLU A 105 -21.08 40.95 -4.90
N ASN A 106 -20.95 39.93 -4.04
CA ASN A 106 -22.02 39.47 -3.16
C ASN A 106 -22.10 40.29 -1.87
N GLN A 107 -21.85 41.60 -1.94
CA GLN A 107 -22.00 42.55 -0.84
C GLN A 107 -21.28 42.14 0.46
N LYS A 108 -20.14 41.44 0.33
CA LYS A 108 -19.35 40.93 1.46
C LYS A 108 -20.12 39.96 2.36
N ILE A 109 -21.08 39.22 1.80
CA ILE A 109 -21.74 38.11 2.50
C ILE A 109 -20.69 37.07 2.87
N LYS A 110 -20.58 36.77 4.17
CA LYS A 110 -19.61 35.82 4.70
C LYS A 110 -20.09 34.38 4.57
N LEU A 111 -19.13 33.45 4.42
CA LEU A 111 -19.38 32.02 4.37
C LEU A 111 -19.12 31.34 5.72
N ASP A 112 -19.69 30.14 5.87
CA ASP A 112 -19.58 29.28 7.05
C ASP A 112 -18.68 28.07 6.72
N PRO A 113 -17.37 28.12 7.01
CA PRO A 113 -16.49 26.98 6.80
C PRO A 113 -16.71 25.90 7.85
N GLU A 114 -16.69 24.64 7.41
CA GLU A 114 -16.68 23.48 8.31
C GLU A 114 -15.24 23.03 8.61
N TYR A 115 -14.94 22.89 9.90
CA TYR A 115 -13.71 22.29 10.39
C TYR A 115 -14.04 21.03 11.19
N ARG A 116 -13.21 20.00 11.06
CA ARG A 116 -13.31 18.74 11.79
C ARG A 116 -12.42 18.80 13.03
N LEU A 117 -13.02 18.54 14.19
CA LEU A 117 -12.30 18.37 15.45
C LEU A 117 -11.48 17.08 15.43
N ILE A 118 -10.22 17.15 15.83
CA ILE A 118 -9.34 16.00 16.01
C ILE A 118 -8.66 16.06 17.37
N ILE A 119 -8.27 14.90 17.91
CA ILE A 119 -7.45 14.86 19.13
C ILE A 119 -5.98 15.07 18.78
N THR A 120 -5.26 15.77 19.66
CA THR A 120 -3.80 15.81 19.65
C THR A 120 -3.27 15.05 20.86
N ALA A 121 -3.42 13.73 20.82
CA ALA A 121 -3.14 12.83 21.94
C ALA A 121 -1.64 12.73 22.21
N THR A 122 -1.26 12.59 23.48
CA THR A 122 0.13 12.26 23.84
C THR A 122 0.45 10.81 23.47
N VAL A 123 1.74 10.48 23.39
CA VAL A 123 2.19 9.10 23.21
C VAL A 123 1.68 8.21 24.35
N LYS A 124 1.69 8.70 25.61
CA LYS A 124 1.16 7.99 26.78
C LYS A 124 -0.32 7.60 26.57
N TYR A 125 -1.16 8.55 26.14
CA TYR A 125 -2.58 8.26 25.94
C TYR A 125 -2.87 7.37 24.72
N GLN A 126 -2.06 7.47 23.65
CA GLN A 126 -2.15 6.53 22.53
C GLN A 126 -1.81 5.10 22.95
N ILE A 127 -0.84 4.91 23.85
CA ILE A 127 -0.54 3.60 24.47
C ILE A 127 -1.76 3.11 25.26
N ILE A 128 -2.37 3.96 26.09
CA ILE A 128 -3.59 3.57 26.85
C ILE A 128 -4.73 3.19 25.92
N SER A 129 -4.93 3.95 24.85
CA SER A 129 -5.95 3.66 23.85
C SER A 129 -5.74 2.30 23.19
N ALA A 130 -4.49 1.97 22.81
CA ALA A 130 -4.15 0.66 22.27
C ALA A 130 -4.28 -0.47 23.32
N LEU A 131 -3.87 -0.20 24.56
CA LEU A 131 -3.98 -1.15 25.67
C LEU A 131 -5.43 -1.50 25.98
N TRP A 132 -6.34 -0.52 26.01
CA TRP A 132 -7.76 -0.77 26.19
C TRP A 132 -8.34 -1.62 25.07
N VAL A 133 -7.92 -1.41 23.82
CA VAL A 133 -8.31 -2.28 22.70
C VAL A 133 -7.84 -3.72 22.94
N ILE A 134 -6.60 -3.91 23.39
CA ILE A 134 -6.03 -5.24 23.68
C ILE A 134 -6.74 -5.90 24.88
N LYS A 135 -7.07 -5.17 25.93
CA LYS A 135 -7.62 -5.77 27.17
C LYS A 135 -9.14 -5.94 27.13
N VAL A 136 -9.87 -4.96 26.60
CA VAL A 136 -11.34 -4.92 26.66
C VAL A 136 -11.96 -4.82 25.27
N GLY A 137 -11.47 -3.89 24.43
CA GLY A 137 -12.07 -3.60 23.13
C GLY A 137 -12.15 -4.81 22.20
N GLN A 138 -11.18 -5.74 22.27
CA GLN A 138 -11.21 -6.99 21.51
C GLN A 138 -12.43 -7.84 21.85
N LYS A 139 -12.87 -7.92 23.11
CA LYS A 139 -14.03 -8.74 23.50
C LYS A 139 -15.33 -8.21 22.88
N LEU A 140 -15.45 -6.88 22.82
CA LEU A 140 -16.61 -6.20 22.23
C LEU A 140 -16.62 -6.34 20.70
N GLU A 141 -15.47 -6.13 20.06
CA GLU A 141 -15.35 -6.19 18.60
C GLU A 141 -15.49 -7.61 18.03
N GLU A 142 -15.13 -8.63 18.81
CA GLU A 142 -15.26 -10.04 18.44
C GLU A 142 -16.69 -10.44 18.06
N LYS A 143 -17.69 -9.77 18.66
CA LYS A 143 -19.11 -10.04 18.42
C LYS A 143 -19.62 -9.47 17.11
N LEU A 144 -18.86 -8.61 16.43
CA LEU A 144 -19.24 -8.08 15.13
C LEU A 144 -19.07 -9.14 14.04
N ASP A 145 -20.09 -9.37 13.24
CA ASP A 145 -20.03 -10.33 12.12
C ASP A 145 -19.08 -9.81 11.01
N ILE A 146 -18.08 -10.61 10.64
CA ILE A 146 -17.10 -10.27 9.59
C ILE A 146 -17.70 -10.20 8.18
N THR A 147 -18.84 -10.82 7.95
CA THR A 147 -19.55 -10.76 6.66
C THR A 147 -20.29 -9.44 6.46
N HIS A 148 -20.68 -8.78 7.57
CA HIS A 148 -21.45 -7.55 7.59
C HIS A 148 -20.60 -6.31 7.91
N SER A 149 -19.58 -6.41 8.77
CA SER A 149 -18.76 -5.28 9.21
C SER A 149 -17.30 -5.43 8.74
N TYR A 150 -16.89 -4.55 7.82
CA TYR A 150 -15.59 -4.60 7.12
C TYR A 150 -14.58 -3.57 7.64
N GLY A 151 -15.05 -2.40 8.07
CA GLY A 151 -14.18 -1.30 8.51
C GLY A 151 -13.64 -1.54 9.92
N ASN A 152 -12.43 -1.04 10.21
CA ASN A 152 -11.85 -1.03 11.57
C ASN A 152 -11.86 -2.40 12.31
N ARG A 153 -11.72 -3.51 11.57
CA ARG A 153 -11.66 -4.86 12.16
C ARG A 153 -10.29 -5.17 12.72
N LEU A 154 -10.23 -5.89 13.85
CA LEU A 154 -8.97 -6.32 14.46
C LEU A 154 -8.33 -7.45 13.66
N ARG A 155 -7.00 -7.53 13.70
CA ARG A 155 -6.26 -8.66 13.14
C ARG A 155 -6.32 -9.83 14.11
N ARG A 156 -6.86 -10.96 13.65
CA ARG A 156 -7.04 -12.18 14.46
C ARG A 156 -6.48 -13.41 13.75
N TYR A 157 -6.19 -14.45 14.52
CA TYR A 157 -5.98 -15.81 14.02
C TYR A 157 -7.31 -16.59 14.09
N GLY A 158 -7.39 -17.72 13.39
CA GLY A 158 -8.57 -18.60 13.40
C GLY A 158 -9.74 -18.11 12.54
N TYR A 159 -10.81 -18.90 12.54
CA TYR A 159 -12.08 -18.58 11.88
C TYR A 159 -13.06 -18.01 12.91
N GLN A 160 -13.90 -17.06 12.49
CA GLN A 160 -14.93 -16.52 13.38
C GLN A 160 -16.11 -17.47 13.41
N ASP A 161 -16.33 -18.13 14.54
CA ASP A 161 -17.56 -18.86 14.82
C ASP A 161 -18.41 -18.08 15.84
N LEU A 162 -19.54 -17.54 15.38
CA LEU A 162 -20.47 -16.81 16.23
C LEU A 162 -21.25 -17.74 17.19
N SER A 163 -21.12 -19.06 17.04
CA SER A 163 -21.70 -20.08 17.93
C SER A 163 -20.84 -20.40 19.16
N GLY A 164 -19.61 -19.87 19.24
CA GLY A 164 -18.83 -19.80 20.49
C GLY A 164 -17.45 -20.48 20.52
N ASP A 165 -16.84 -20.79 19.37
CA ASP A 165 -15.53 -21.47 19.36
C ASP A 165 -14.34 -20.55 19.70
N LYS A 166 -13.27 -21.13 20.28
CA LYS A 166 -12.16 -20.43 20.96
C LYS A 166 -10.98 -20.02 20.06
N ASP A 167 -11.05 -20.28 18.75
CA ASP A 167 -9.90 -20.10 17.87
C ASP A 167 -9.75 -18.66 17.31
N TYR A 168 -10.74 -17.78 17.49
CA TYR A 168 -10.76 -16.40 16.93
C TYR A 168 -10.02 -15.35 17.77
N ILE A 169 -8.73 -15.57 18.01
CA ILE A 169 -7.92 -14.78 18.97
C ILE A 169 -7.20 -13.57 18.34
N LEU A 170 -7.03 -12.49 19.12
CA LEU A 170 -6.25 -11.31 18.71
C LEU A 170 -4.81 -11.68 18.32
N ASN A 171 -4.35 -11.15 17.20
CA ASN A 171 -2.98 -11.32 16.75
C ASN A 171 -2.04 -10.33 17.48
N GLU A 172 -1.50 -10.77 18.61
CA GLU A 172 -0.52 -9.97 19.36
C GLU A 172 0.76 -9.73 18.57
N ASN A 173 1.20 -10.70 17.76
CA ASN A 173 2.46 -10.66 17.02
C ASN A 173 2.47 -9.68 15.84
N SER A 174 1.31 -9.32 15.28
CA SER A 174 1.25 -8.34 14.19
C SER A 174 1.83 -6.98 14.60
N THR A 175 2.28 -6.17 13.64
CA THR A 175 2.78 -4.82 13.93
C THR A 175 1.65 -3.88 14.39
N GLY A 176 0.52 -3.87 13.67
CA GLY A 176 -0.65 -3.03 13.97
C GLY A 176 -1.83 -3.80 14.56
N LEU A 177 -2.86 -3.08 15.02
CA LEU A 177 -4.09 -3.66 15.58
C LEU A 177 -5.09 -4.02 14.48
N PHE A 178 -5.26 -3.13 13.50
CA PHE A 178 -6.38 -3.21 12.55
C PHE A 178 -5.98 -3.78 11.18
N GLN A 179 -6.95 -4.37 10.50
CA GLN A 179 -6.82 -4.79 9.11
C GLN A 179 -6.60 -3.58 8.18
N PRO A 180 -5.82 -3.71 7.08
CA PRO A 180 -5.57 -2.59 6.16
C PRO A 180 -6.85 -2.06 5.48
N TYR A 181 -7.05 -0.72 5.53
CA TYR A 181 -8.20 -0.01 4.97
C TYR A 181 -8.52 -0.40 3.51
N PHE A 182 -7.52 -0.35 2.62
CA PHE A 182 -7.74 -0.45 1.17
C PHE A 182 -8.29 -1.83 0.76
N THR A 183 -7.81 -2.89 1.39
CA THR A 183 -8.25 -4.27 1.09
C THR A 183 -9.70 -4.48 1.51
N ALA A 184 -10.04 -4.09 2.75
CA ALA A 184 -11.38 -4.27 3.29
C ALA A 184 -12.42 -3.44 2.53
N TYR A 185 -12.11 -2.18 2.22
CA TYR A 185 -13.00 -1.29 1.48
C TYR A 185 -13.24 -1.76 0.03
N LYS A 186 -12.20 -2.26 -0.64
CA LYS A 186 -12.34 -2.85 -1.97
C LYS A 186 -13.24 -4.09 -1.95
N SER A 187 -13.04 -4.98 -0.98
CA SER A 187 -13.86 -6.19 -0.81
C SER A 187 -15.32 -5.84 -0.54
N TRP A 188 -15.59 -4.95 0.42
CA TRP A 188 -16.93 -4.46 0.75
C TRP A 188 -17.69 -3.94 -0.47
N ARG A 189 -17.03 -3.16 -1.32
CA ARG A 189 -17.66 -2.65 -2.54
C ARG A 189 -17.88 -3.73 -3.59
N GLN A 190 -16.88 -4.58 -3.83
CA GLN A 190 -16.92 -5.59 -4.88
C GLN A 190 -18.03 -6.62 -4.62
N LYS A 191 -18.14 -7.11 -3.38
CA LYS A 191 -19.21 -8.06 -2.99
C LYS A 191 -20.61 -7.52 -3.22
N GLY A 192 -20.86 -6.23 -2.92
CA GLY A 192 -22.16 -5.62 -3.21
C GLY A 192 -22.43 -5.43 -4.72
N LEU A 193 -21.40 -5.13 -5.52
CA LEU A 193 -21.53 -5.10 -6.99
C LEU A 193 -21.87 -6.47 -7.57
N ASP A 194 -21.24 -7.52 -7.06
CA ASP A 194 -21.47 -8.88 -7.54
C ASP A 194 -22.83 -9.42 -7.12
N ALA A 195 -23.31 -9.08 -5.92
CA ALA A 195 -24.68 -9.34 -5.48
C ALA A 195 -25.75 -8.71 -6.42
N MET A 196 -25.53 -7.48 -6.88
CA MET A 196 -26.42 -6.86 -7.87
C MET A 196 -26.42 -7.63 -9.20
N LYS A 197 -25.25 -8.04 -9.70
CA LYS A 197 -25.15 -8.82 -10.94
C LYS A 197 -25.86 -10.16 -10.84
N GLU A 198 -25.73 -10.85 -9.71
CA GLU A 198 -26.39 -12.14 -9.49
C GLU A 198 -27.91 -12.01 -9.54
N LEU A 199 -28.48 -11.00 -8.87
CA LEU A 199 -29.93 -10.76 -8.89
C LEU A 199 -30.44 -10.36 -10.29
N LEU A 200 -29.75 -9.44 -10.98
CA LEU A 200 -30.12 -9.03 -12.33
C LEU A 200 -30.07 -10.21 -13.32
N LYS A 201 -29.04 -11.08 -13.22
CA LYS A 201 -28.94 -12.32 -14.01
C LYS A 201 -30.08 -13.30 -13.73
N SER A 202 -30.65 -13.28 -12.54
CA SER A 202 -31.83 -14.08 -12.19
C SER A 202 -33.16 -13.47 -12.68
N GLY A 203 -33.11 -12.36 -13.41
CA GLY A 203 -34.30 -11.69 -13.97
C GLY A 203 -35.08 -10.85 -12.95
N LYS A 204 -34.49 -10.59 -11.77
CA LYS A 204 -35.13 -9.82 -10.69
C LYS A 204 -34.77 -8.34 -10.79
N ASP A 205 -35.73 -7.47 -10.44
CA ASP A 205 -35.47 -6.06 -10.24
C ASP A 205 -34.71 -5.85 -8.93
N VAL A 206 -33.71 -4.97 -8.96
CA VAL A 206 -32.74 -4.81 -7.86
C VAL A 206 -32.80 -3.39 -7.30
N THR A 207 -32.91 -3.28 -5.99
CA THR A 207 -32.71 -2.03 -5.25
C THR A 207 -31.38 -2.07 -4.51
N ALA A 208 -30.54 -1.07 -4.77
CA ALA A 208 -29.27 -0.87 -4.12
C ALA A 208 -29.25 0.48 -3.40
N VAL A 209 -28.91 0.47 -2.10
CA VAL A 209 -28.89 1.66 -1.26
C VAL A 209 -27.53 1.85 -0.64
N THR A 210 -26.94 3.03 -0.84
CA THR A 210 -25.74 3.47 -0.13
C THR A 210 -26.04 4.67 0.75
N MET A 211 -25.61 4.65 2.00
CA MET A 211 -25.87 5.70 2.98
C MET A 211 -24.67 5.89 3.93
N ASP A 212 -24.43 7.11 4.40
CA ASP A 212 -23.43 7.41 5.44
C ASP A 212 -24.01 8.22 6.61
N ILE A 213 -23.55 7.92 7.83
CA ILE A 213 -24.00 8.60 9.04
C ILE A 213 -23.32 9.97 9.14
N ALA A 214 -24.11 11.03 9.26
CA ALA A 214 -23.58 12.38 9.27
C ALA A 214 -22.80 12.70 10.56
N SER A 215 -21.57 13.21 10.39
CA SER A 215 -20.69 13.64 11.49
C SER A 215 -20.49 12.57 12.57
N PHE A 216 -20.41 11.30 12.16
CA PHE A 216 -20.50 10.13 13.01
C PHE A 216 -19.74 10.23 14.34
N TYR A 217 -18.41 10.34 14.33
CA TYR A 217 -17.59 10.43 15.55
C TYR A 217 -17.97 11.58 16.49
N HIS A 218 -18.42 12.71 15.95
CA HIS A 218 -18.78 13.90 16.73
C HIS A 218 -20.14 13.80 17.39
N ASN A 219 -20.95 12.81 17.02
CA ASN A 219 -22.30 12.63 17.53
C ASN A 219 -22.45 11.38 18.41
N ILE A 220 -21.36 10.74 18.82
CA ILE A 220 -21.35 9.53 19.65
C ILE A 220 -20.92 9.88 21.07
N SER A 221 -21.72 9.50 22.05
CA SER A 221 -21.31 9.43 23.45
C SER A 221 -20.72 8.03 23.74
N PRO A 222 -19.53 7.90 24.37
CA PRO A 222 -18.95 6.59 24.68
C PRO A 222 -19.60 5.90 25.91
N LYS A 223 -20.53 6.56 26.62
CA LYS A 223 -21.14 6.06 27.86
C LYS A 223 -21.89 4.74 27.69
N PHE A 224 -22.36 4.42 26.49
CA PHE A 224 -23.11 3.19 26.21
C PHE A 224 -22.29 1.91 26.49
N LEU A 225 -20.96 1.97 26.43
CA LEU A 225 -20.08 0.80 26.59
C LEU A 225 -20.30 0.04 27.91
N LEU A 226 -20.72 0.75 28.96
CA LEU A 226 -20.98 0.18 30.29
C LEU A 226 -22.47 0.09 30.62
N LYS A 227 -23.38 0.44 29.69
CA LYS A 227 -24.82 0.29 29.95
C LYS A 227 -25.19 -1.20 29.95
N PRO A 228 -25.91 -1.71 30.96
CA PRO A 228 -26.32 -3.11 31.02
C PRO A 228 -27.15 -3.55 29.79
N SER A 229 -27.94 -2.64 29.22
CA SER A 229 -28.71 -2.89 28.00
C SER A 229 -27.80 -3.18 26.80
N PHE A 230 -26.70 -2.44 26.62
CA PHE A 230 -25.74 -2.68 25.54
C PHE A 230 -25.03 -4.02 25.70
N LEU A 231 -24.46 -4.27 26.89
CA LEU A 231 -23.71 -5.50 27.17
C LEU A 231 -24.58 -6.75 26.99
N ARG A 232 -25.85 -6.67 27.39
CA ARG A 232 -26.84 -7.74 27.16
C ARG A 232 -27.17 -7.91 25.68
N THR A 233 -27.38 -6.82 24.94
CA THR A 233 -27.65 -6.89 23.49
C THR A 233 -26.48 -7.50 22.72
N LEU A 234 -25.24 -7.18 23.12
CA LEU A 234 -24.02 -7.71 22.51
C LEU A 234 -23.69 -9.14 22.98
N GLY A 235 -24.22 -9.58 24.11
CA GLY A 235 -23.91 -10.87 24.73
C GLY A 235 -22.47 -10.94 25.27
N VAL A 236 -22.01 -9.89 25.95
CA VAL A 236 -20.67 -9.80 26.53
C VAL A 236 -20.74 -9.51 28.03
N GLU A 237 -19.97 -10.25 28.80
CA GLU A 237 -19.72 -10.00 30.22
C GLU A 237 -18.30 -9.45 30.41
N LEU A 238 -18.16 -8.43 31.27
CA LEU A 238 -16.89 -7.79 31.59
C LEU A 238 -16.54 -8.02 33.05
N THR A 239 -15.26 -8.25 33.36
CA THR A 239 -14.80 -8.35 34.75
C THR A 239 -14.81 -6.99 35.45
N SER A 240 -14.67 -6.98 36.78
CA SER A 240 -14.57 -5.75 37.57
C SER A 240 -13.41 -4.85 37.11
N GLU A 241 -12.26 -5.41 36.76
CA GLU A 241 -11.12 -4.65 36.22
C GLU A 241 -11.40 -4.07 34.83
N GLU A 242 -12.09 -4.82 33.97
CA GLU A 242 -12.45 -4.39 32.62
C GLU A 242 -13.48 -3.25 32.64
N ILE A 243 -14.46 -3.34 33.54
CA ILE A 243 -15.43 -2.28 33.80
C ILE A 243 -14.68 -1.03 34.30
N PHE A 244 -13.82 -1.18 35.31
CA PHE A 244 -13.06 -0.06 35.86
C PHE A 244 -12.14 0.59 34.82
N PHE A 245 -11.43 -0.20 34.00
CA PHE A 245 -10.57 0.35 32.95
C PHE A 245 -11.38 1.10 31.88
N THR A 246 -12.52 0.55 31.48
CA THR A 246 -13.42 1.18 30.51
C THR A 246 -14.03 2.45 31.07
N GLN A 247 -14.38 2.48 32.36
CA GLN A 247 -14.86 3.69 33.03
C GLN A 247 -13.80 4.80 32.99
N LYS A 248 -12.52 4.45 33.25
CA LYS A 248 -11.41 5.41 33.16
C LYS A 248 -11.18 5.92 31.74
N LEU A 249 -11.32 5.05 30.73
CA LEU A 249 -11.27 5.47 29.34
C LEU A 249 -12.41 6.45 28.99
N ILE A 250 -13.66 6.14 29.39
CA ILE A 250 -14.82 7.02 29.17
C ILE A 250 -14.57 8.39 29.83
N GLU A 251 -14.16 8.40 31.10
CA GLU A 251 -13.82 9.62 31.85
C GLU A 251 -12.74 10.46 31.14
N SER A 252 -11.74 9.80 30.54
CA SER A 252 -10.68 10.49 29.78
C SER A 252 -11.17 11.09 28.46
N ILE A 253 -12.08 10.42 27.75
CA ILE A 253 -12.70 10.94 26.53
C ILE A 253 -13.60 12.14 26.86
N GLU A 254 -14.36 12.06 27.95
CA GLU A 254 -15.22 13.15 28.43
C GLU A 254 -14.39 14.35 28.87
N THR A 255 -13.32 14.13 29.63
CA THR A 255 -12.39 15.18 30.05
C THR A 255 -11.77 15.86 28.83
N TRP A 256 -11.31 15.08 27.84
CA TRP A 256 -10.81 15.66 26.60
C TRP A 256 -11.87 16.53 25.91
N TYR A 257 -13.08 15.98 25.74
CA TYR A 257 -14.13 16.64 24.97
C TYR A 257 -14.64 17.92 25.65
N SER A 258 -14.76 17.92 26.98
CA SER A 258 -15.21 19.09 27.75
C SER A 258 -14.27 20.30 27.61
N ASN A 259 -13.01 20.08 27.24
CA ASN A 259 -12.05 21.15 26.97
C ASN A 259 -12.14 21.71 25.54
N THR A 260 -12.97 21.14 24.67
CA THR A 260 -13.09 21.57 23.27
C THR A 260 -14.18 22.64 23.08
N PRO A 261 -14.04 23.53 22.06
CA PRO A 261 -15.10 24.48 21.73
C PRO A 261 -16.44 23.84 21.37
N ASP A 262 -16.41 22.60 20.84
CA ASP A 262 -17.60 21.91 20.35
C ASP A 262 -18.51 21.41 21.49
N TYR A 263 -17.97 21.20 22.70
CA TYR A 263 -18.74 20.79 23.89
C TYR A 263 -19.90 21.75 24.21
N LYS A 264 -19.72 23.05 23.95
CA LYS A 264 -20.77 24.07 24.17
C LYS A 264 -21.99 23.84 23.29
N MET A 265 -21.82 23.21 22.13
CA MET A 265 -22.92 22.93 21.18
C MET A 265 -23.56 21.56 21.44
N ARG A 266 -22.81 20.61 21.99
CA ARG A 266 -23.26 19.23 22.26
C ARG A 266 -22.64 18.71 23.55
N PRO A 267 -23.19 19.03 24.73
CA PRO A 267 -22.63 18.57 26.01
C PRO A 267 -22.75 17.05 26.22
N GLU A 268 -23.54 16.34 25.42
CA GLU A 268 -23.78 14.90 25.54
C GLU A 268 -22.52 14.05 25.28
N GLY A 269 -21.55 14.56 24.53
CA GLY A 269 -20.25 13.90 24.30
C GLY A 269 -19.76 13.90 22.85
N ALA A 270 -18.57 13.38 22.61
CA ALA A 270 -18.08 12.99 21.29
C ALA A 270 -16.95 11.98 21.47
N ILE A 271 -16.67 11.17 20.46
CA ILE A 271 -15.47 10.33 20.45
C ILE A 271 -14.37 10.98 19.58
N PRO A 272 -13.10 10.94 20.01
CA PRO A 272 -12.01 11.61 19.31
C PRO A 272 -11.65 10.91 17.99
N VAL A 273 -11.50 11.69 16.91
CA VAL A 273 -10.87 11.24 15.67
C VAL A 273 -9.35 11.28 15.87
N GLY A 274 -8.69 10.10 15.79
CA GLY A 274 -7.24 9.94 16.01
C GLY A 274 -6.85 8.99 17.15
N LEU A 275 -7.81 8.30 17.79
CA LEU A 275 -7.54 7.25 18.77
C LEU A 275 -7.93 5.86 18.26
N SER A 276 -7.12 4.85 18.61
CA SER A 276 -7.39 3.43 18.31
C SER A 276 -8.69 2.95 18.95
N ALA A 277 -8.96 3.31 20.20
CA ALA A 277 -10.18 2.94 20.91
C ALA A 277 -11.44 3.48 20.19
N SER A 278 -11.40 4.71 19.66
CA SER A 278 -12.54 5.29 18.94
C SER A 278 -12.98 4.46 17.73
N LYS A 279 -12.05 3.74 17.08
CA LYS A 279 -12.36 2.84 15.96
C LYS A 279 -13.22 1.64 16.39
N ILE A 280 -12.98 1.12 17.60
CA ILE A 280 -13.77 0.03 18.19
C ILE A 280 -15.10 0.57 18.69
N ILE A 281 -15.08 1.65 19.48
CA ILE A 281 -16.27 2.25 20.09
C ILE A 281 -17.31 2.60 19.01
N SER A 282 -16.87 3.24 17.93
CA SER A 282 -17.78 3.62 16.82
C SER A 282 -18.38 2.40 16.11
N ASN A 283 -17.60 1.33 15.96
CA ASN A 283 -18.06 0.12 15.28
C ASN A 283 -19.06 -0.69 16.10
N VAL A 284 -18.78 -0.90 17.40
CA VAL A 284 -19.63 -1.74 18.27
C VAL A 284 -20.94 -1.04 18.63
N LEU A 285 -20.98 0.29 18.58
CA LEU A 285 -22.21 1.07 18.69
C LEU A 285 -23.27 0.61 17.69
N LEU A 286 -22.87 0.25 16.47
CA LEU A 286 -23.77 -0.08 15.36
C LEU A 286 -24.14 -1.58 15.29
N TYR A 287 -23.79 -2.38 16.29
CA TYR A 287 -24.09 -3.83 16.29
C TYR A 287 -25.58 -4.13 16.06
N GLU A 288 -26.48 -3.46 16.78
CA GLU A 288 -27.93 -3.64 16.63
C GLU A 288 -28.43 -3.17 15.26
N LEU A 289 -27.82 -2.12 14.69
CA LEU A 289 -28.15 -1.65 13.34
C LEU A 289 -27.84 -2.72 12.30
N ASP A 290 -26.66 -3.34 12.36
CA ASP A 290 -26.24 -4.38 11.44
C ASP A 290 -27.22 -5.57 11.49
N ARG A 291 -27.54 -6.03 12.71
CA ARG A 291 -28.48 -7.12 12.95
C ARG A 291 -29.88 -6.83 12.39
N ASP A 292 -30.43 -5.65 12.69
CA ASP A 292 -31.79 -5.28 12.30
C ASP A 292 -31.93 -5.08 10.78
N PHE A 293 -30.86 -4.64 10.09
CA PHE A 293 -30.85 -4.59 8.62
C PHE A 293 -30.91 -5.99 8.02
N VAL A 294 -30.11 -6.92 8.55
CA VAL A 294 -30.04 -8.30 8.05
C VAL A 294 -31.36 -9.03 8.30
N SER A 295 -31.89 -8.99 9.54
CA SER A 295 -33.12 -9.70 9.88
C SER A 295 -34.37 -9.04 9.30
N GLY A 296 -34.41 -7.70 9.24
CA GLY A 296 -35.58 -6.95 8.81
C GLY A 296 -35.76 -6.88 7.30
N ILE A 297 -34.67 -6.67 6.53
CA ILE A 297 -34.74 -6.58 5.06
C ILE A 297 -34.49 -7.93 4.39
N SER A 298 -33.75 -8.84 5.04
CA SER A 298 -33.24 -10.07 4.41
C SER A 298 -32.54 -9.81 3.06
N PRO A 299 -31.56 -8.87 3.01
CA PRO A 299 -30.96 -8.45 1.75
C PRO A 299 -30.06 -9.54 1.17
N LYS A 300 -29.91 -9.55 -0.16
CA LYS A 300 -28.89 -10.37 -0.84
C LYS A 300 -27.47 -9.98 -0.41
N TYR A 301 -27.26 -8.70 -0.12
CA TYR A 301 -26.03 -8.20 0.45
C TYR A 301 -26.28 -7.06 1.43
N TYR A 302 -25.69 -7.17 2.61
CA TYR A 302 -25.52 -6.08 3.56
C TYR A 302 -24.06 -5.97 3.93
N GLY A 303 -23.50 -4.76 3.87
CA GLY A 303 -22.15 -4.51 4.35
C GLY A 303 -21.99 -3.09 4.84
N ARG A 304 -21.26 -2.93 5.95
CA ARG A 304 -20.89 -1.66 6.55
C ARG A 304 -19.38 -1.50 6.62
N TYR A 305 -18.90 -0.33 6.20
CA TYR A 305 -17.54 0.13 6.36
C TYR A 305 -17.52 1.33 7.31
N VAL A 306 -17.41 1.05 8.62
CA VAL A 306 -17.56 2.07 9.67
C VAL A 306 -18.96 2.72 9.61
N ASP A 307 -19.11 3.93 9.09
CA ASP A 307 -20.39 4.65 8.94
C ASP A 307 -20.99 4.53 7.53
N ASP A 308 -20.22 4.08 6.55
CA ASP A 308 -20.69 3.83 5.18
C ASP A 308 -21.44 2.49 5.13
N ILE A 309 -22.71 2.48 4.71
CA ILE A 309 -23.54 1.27 4.57
C ILE A 309 -23.87 1.06 3.10
N PHE A 310 -23.85 -0.21 2.68
CA PHE A 310 -24.27 -0.65 1.36
C PHE A 310 -25.19 -1.88 1.48
N VAL A 311 -26.41 -1.75 0.96
CA VAL A 311 -27.44 -2.79 1.00
C VAL A 311 -27.96 -3.06 -0.41
N VAL A 312 -28.12 -4.33 -0.76
CA VAL A 312 -28.67 -4.79 -2.05
C VAL A 312 -29.75 -5.83 -1.79
N PHE A 313 -30.95 -5.59 -2.30
CA PHE A 313 -32.11 -6.47 -2.13
C PHE A 313 -33.00 -6.42 -3.37
N GLU A 314 -33.90 -7.40 -3.49
CA GLU A 314 -34.93 -7.43 -4.53
C GLU A 314 -35.90 -6.26 -4.34
N THR A 315 -36.22 -5.53 -5.41
CA THR A 315 -37.09 -4.36 -5.33
C THR A 315 -38.49 -4.76 -4.85
N PRO A 316 -38.99 -4.24 -3.72
CA PRO A 316 -40.31 -4.59 -3.23
C PRO A 316 -41.43 -4.12 -4.15
N ASP A 317 -42.51 -4.91 -4.27
CA ASP A 317 -43.69 -4.54 -5.04
C ASP A 317 -44.26 -3.17 -4.61
N ASN A 318 -44.70 -2.36 -5.58
CA ASN A 318 -45.26 -1.01 -5.38
C ASN A 318 -44.31 0.07 -4.83
N THR A 319 -42.98 -0.13 -4.83
CA THR A 319 -42.00 0.90 -4.42
C THR A 319 -41.46 1.74 -5.58
N LEU A 320 -42.26 2.69 -6.06
CA LEU A 320 -41.92 3.52 -7.25
C LEU A 320 -41.09 4.78 -6.95
N SER A 321 -40.64 5.02 -5.72
CA SER A 321 -39.89 6.24 -5.37
C SER A 321 -38.87 6.05 -4.26
N GLY A 322 -37.86 6.91 -4.23
CA GLY A 322 -36.89 6.96 -3.12
C GLY A 322 -37.57 7.09 -1.76
N ASN A 323 -38.61 7.93 -1.64
CA ASN A 323 -39.37 8.07 -0.38
C ASN A 323 -40.09 6.77 0.04
N ALA A 324 -40.56 5.97 -0.93
CA ALA A 324 -41.17 4.67 -0.65
C ALA A 324 -40.12 3.69 -0.11
N ILE A 325 -38.94 3.62 -0.74
CA ILE A 325 -37.82 2.79 -0.25
C ILE A 325 -37.36 3.21 1.14
N MET A 326 -37.27 4.52 1.40
CA MET A 326 -36.93 5.05 2.72
C MET A 326 -37.96 4.67 3.79
N SER A 327 -39.25 4.70 3.44
CA SER A 327 -40.32 4.24 4.33
C SER A 327 -40.26 2.73 4.55
N TYR A 328 -39.96 1.95 3.50
CA TYR A 328 -39.75 0.51 3.58
C TYR A 328 -38.61 0.16 4.55
N ILE A 329 -37.45 0.82 4.44
CA ILE A 329 -36.33 0.65 5.36
C ILE A 329 -36.74 1.00 6.80
N SER A 330 -37.41 2.14 7.01
CA SER A 330 -37.85 2.55 8.35
C SER A 330 -38.88 1.61 8.98
N ASN A 331 -39.69 0.90 8.17
CA ASN A 331 -40.67 -0.06 8.65
C ASN A 331 -40.04 -1.44 8.91
N SER A 332 -39.05 -1.82 8.11
CA SER A 332 -38.41 -3.14 8.16
C SER A 332 -37.27 -3.20 9.18
N VAL A 333 -36.54 -2.09 9.37
CA VAL A 333 -35.38 -2.01 10.27
C VAL A 333 -35.82 -1.36 11.58
N GLY A 334 -35.94 -2.16 12.64
CA GLY A 334 -36.54 -1.78 13.92
C GLY A 334 -35.95 -0.51 14.54
N CYS A 335 -34.63 -0.41 14.60
CA CYS A 335 -33.90 0.75 15.14
C CYS A 335 -33.85 1.98 14.21
N VAL A 336 -34.35 1.91 12.98
CA VAL A 336 -34.35 3.05 12.04
C VAL A 336 -35.73 3.68 11.98
N LYS A 337 -35.79 5.01 12.13
CA LYS A 337 -37.05 5.79 12.11
C LYS A 337 -36.96 6.96 11.14
N LEU A 338 -38.03 7.14 10.37
CA LEU A 338 -38.15 8.26 9.43
C LEU A 338 -38.53 9.55 10.16
N GLU A 339 -37.73 10.60 9.98
CA GLU A 339 -37.93 11.92 10.59
C GLU A 339 -38.32 12.93 9.49
N ARG A 340 -39.52 13.50 9.61
CA ARG A 340 -40.06 14.48 8.65
C ARG A 340 -40.03 15.87 9.25
N VAL A 341 -39.26 16.77 8.63
CA VAL A 341 -39.26 18.20 8.96
C VAL A 341 -39.92 18.97 7.83
N LYS A 342 -40.84 19.89 8.16
CA LYS A 342 -41.60 20.66 7.17
C LYS A 342 -40.65 21.46 6.27
N GLY A 343 -40.72 21.23 4.95
CA GLY A 343 -39.89 21.91 3.95
C GLY A 343 -38.51 21.29 3.68
N LEU A 344 -38.16 20.16 4.33
CA LEU A 344 -36.91 19.43 4.08
C LEU A 344 -37.20 17.99 3.62
N LEU A 345 -36.22 17.39 2.93
CA LEU A 345 -36.27 15.97 2.57
C LEU A 345 -36.23 15.10 3.84
N PRO A 346 -36.92 13.94 3.86
CA PRO A 346 -36.98 13.08 5.05
C PRO A 346 -35.61 12.47 5.35
N ASN A 347 -35.19 12.56 6.62
CA ASN A 347 -33.97 11.90 7.10
C ASN A 347 -34.33 10.57 7.78
N LEU A 348 -33.34 9.69 7.90
CA LEU A 348 -33.46 8.49 8.76
C LEU A 348 -32.65 8.69 10.02
N ARG A 349 -33.30 8.51 11.15
CA ARG A 349 -32.67 8.53 12.47
C ARG A 349 -32.48 7.10 12.96
N VAL A 350 -31.27 6.78 13.41
CA VAL A 350 -31.00 5.51 14.09
C VAL A 350 -31.21 5.72 15.60
N LYS A 351 -32.15 4.98 16.18
CA LYS A 351 -32.49 5.01 17.60
C LYS A 351 -32.07 3.70 18.24
N LEU A 352 -31.01 3.75 19.02
CA LEU A 352 -30.50 2.62 19.80
C LEU A 352 -30.82 2.87 21.27
N ASN A 353 -31.54 1.95 21.92
CA ASN A 353 -31.99 2.13 23.31
C ASN A 353 -30.83 2.32 24.30
N TYR A 354 -29.67 1.73 24.01
CA TYR A 354 -28.47 1.90 24.82
C TYR A 354 -27.68 3.18 24.50
N ALA A 355 -28.01 3.94 23.45
CA ALA A 355 -27.24 5.12 23.04
C ALA A 355 -28.13 6.33 22.72
N GLU A 356 -29.15 6.59 23.54
CA GLU A 356 -30.04 7.75 23.42
C GLU A 356 -29.31 9.10 23.47
N ASP A 357 -28.16 9.14 24.15
CA ASP A 357 -27.23 10.27 24.24
C ASP A 357 -26.30 10.40 23.01
N SER A 358 -26.52 9.58 21.97
CA SER A 358 -25.89 9.69 20.66
C SER A 358 -26.90 10.15 19.60
N TYR A 359 -26.45 10.94 18.62
CA TYR A 359 -27.31 11.46 17.55
C TYR A 359 -26.89 10.92 16.19
N LEU A 360 -27.51 9.82 15.77
CA LEU A 360 -27.16 9.11 14.54
C LEU A 360 -28.21 9.38 13.45
N GLU A 361 -27.79 10.00 12.36
CA GLU A 361 -28.68 10.44 11.28
C GLU A 361 -28.06 10.15 9.90
N PHE A 362 -28.84 9.52 9.02
CA PHE A 362 -28.59 9.52 7.59
C PHE A 362 -29.29 10.73 6.97
N LYS A 363 -28.51 11.70 6.50
CA LYS A 363 -29.06 12.88 5.81
C LYS A 363 -29.53 12.54 4.40
N ALA A 364 -30.70 13.02 4.01
CA ALA A 364 -31.29 12.73 2.69
C ALA A 364 -30.33 13.03 1.51
N LYS A 365 -29.61 14.16 1.56
CA LYS A 365 -28.62 14.55 0.51
C LYS A 365 -27.49 13.53 0.31
N LYS A 366 -27.29 12.64 1.27
CA LYS A 366 -26.19 11.68 1.31
C LYS A 366 -26.64 10.23 1.01
N GLN A 367 -27.94 9.99 0.99
CA GLN A 367 -28.49 8.69 0.65
C GLN A 367 -28.59 8.58 -0.87
N LYS A 368 -28.14 7.46 -1.43
CA LYS A 368 -28.28 7.16 -2.86
C LYS A 368 -28.99 5.83 -3.01
N ILE A 369 -30.08 5.85 -3.77
CA ILE A 369 -30.95 4.71 -4.03
C ILE A 369 -30.92 4.48 -5.54
N PHE A 370 -30.57 3.27 -5.94
CA PHE A 370 -30.55 2.83 -7.32
C PHE A 370 -31.58 1.72 -7.47
N SER A 371 -32.57 1.93 -8.32
CA SER A 371 -33.51 0.90 -8.74
C SER A 371 -33.15 0.50 -10.17
N LEU A 372 -32.85 -0.79 -10.36
CA LEU A 372 -32.29 -1.33 -11.58
C LEU A 372 -33.21 -2.43 -12.09
N SER A 373 -33.74 -2.27 -13.30
CA SER A 373 -34.46 -3.32 -14.02
C SER A 373 -33.47 -4.28 -14.68
N SER A 374 -33.91 -5.51 -14.99
CA SER A 374 -33.04 -6.60 -15.46
C SER A 374 -32.11 -6.21 -16.63
N GLU A 375 -32.63 -5.77 -17.78
CA GLU A 375 -31.81 -5.50 -18.97
C GLU A 375 -31.02 -4.19 -18.88
N HIS A 376 -31.69 -3.07 -18.55
CA HIS A 376 -31.05 -1.74 -18.51
C HIS A 376 -30.10 -1.61 -17.30
N GLY A 377 -30.44 -2.27 -16.19
CA GLY A 377 -29.60 -2.34 -15.01
C GLY A 377 -28.31 -3.11 -15.25
N ALA A 378 -28.35 -4.20 -16.03
CA ALA A 378 -27.16 -4.98 -16.34
C ALA A 378 -26.10 -4.14 -17.06
N ASP A 379 -26.48 -3.41 -18.11
CA ASP A 379 -25.58 -2.52 -18.87
C ASP A 379 -24.89 -1.50 -17.97
N LEU A 380 -25.68 -0.90 -17.07
CA LEU A 380 -25.21 0.06 -16.10
C LEU A 380 -24.13 -0.53 -15.17
N ILE A 381 -24.42 -1.70 -14.59
CA ILE A 381 -23.50 -2.41 -13.69
C ILE A 381 -22.22 -2.82 -14.41
N TYR A 382 -22.30 -3.27 -15.66
CA TYR A 382 -21.13 -3.61 -16.47
C TYR A 382 -20.26 -2.38 -16.76
N GLN A 383 -20.88 -1.25 -17.11
CA GLN A 383 -20.18 0.03 -17.31
C GLN A 383 -19.43 0.48 -16.05
N ILE A 384 -20.08 0.40 -14.89
CA ILE A 384 -19.49 0.81 -13.60
C ILE A 384 -18.35 -0.13 -13.20
N SER A 385 -18.55 -1.44 -13.37
CA SER A 385 -17.51 -2.44 -13.15
C SER A 385 -16.31 -2.20 -14.08
N SER A 386 -16.54 -1.75 -15.31
CA SER A 386 -15.48 -1.36 -16.25
C SER A 386 -14.70 -0.15 -15.74
N GLN A 387 -15.37 0.95 -15.36
CA GLN A 387 -14.72 2.16 -14.83
C GLN A 387 -13.92 1.90 -13.53
N ILE A 388 -14.42 1.05 -12.64
CA ILE A 388 -13.70 0.65 -11.42
C ILE A 388 -12.44 -0.14 -11.77
N ARG A 389 -12.52 -1.04 -12.76
CA ARG A 389 -11.36 -1.79 -13.26
C ARG A 389 -10.32 -0.85 -13.86
N GLU A 390 -10.73 0.14 -14.64
CA GLU A 390 -9.85 1.14 -15.26
C GLU A 390 -9.08 1.97 -14.21
N GLN A 391 -9.78 2.50 -13.19
CA GLN A 391 -9.13 3.21 -12.10
C GLN A 391 -8.20 2.30 -11.27
N SER A 392 -8.60 1.04 -11.07
CA SER A 392 -7.76 0.05 -10.39
C SER A 392 -6.53 -0.30 -11.21
N SER A 393 -6.59 -0.27 -12.54
CA SER A 393 -5.44 -0.48 -13.42
C SER A 393 -4.47 0.69 -13.39
N GLU A 394 -4.93 1.95 -13.31
CA GLU A 394 -4.03 3.10 -13.12
C GLU A 394 -3.23 3.01 -11.81
N TYR A 395 -3.83 2.48 -10.74
CA TYR A 395 -3.08 2.22 -9.52
C TYR A 395 -1.98 1.16 -9.70
N ARG A 396 -2.15 0.22 -10.63
CA ARG A 396 -1.22 -0.88 -10.91
C ARG A 396 -0.04 -0.49 -11.80
N MET A 397 -0.15 0.60 -12.56
CA MET A 397 0.91 1.07 -13.44
C MET A 397 2.17 1.53 -12.68
N LEU A 398 3.31 1.49 -13.37
CA LEU A 398 4.56 2.14 -12.99
C LEU A 398 4.46 3.66 -13.20
N PRO A 399 5.24 4.45 -12.44
CA PRO A 399 5.08 5.91 -12.42
C PRO A 399 5.48 6.54 -13.75
N LEU A 400 4.58 7.35 -14.30
CA LEU A 400 4.80 8.19 -15.49
C LEU A 400 4.14 9.55 -15.27
N LEU A 401 4.98 10.59 -15.28
CA LEU A 401 4.54 11.96 -15.08
C LEU A 401 4.31 12.67 -16.42
N PRO A 402 3.24 13.46 -16.54
CA PRO A 402 3.13 14.39 -17.65
C PRO A 402 4.24 15.43 -17.61
N SER A 403 4.69 15.87 -18.80
CA SER A 403 5.84 16.79 -18.92
C SER A 403 5.55 18.23 -18.50
N ASN A 404 4.28 18.64 -18.39
CA ASN A 404 3.89 20.00 -18.02
C ASN A 404 2.64 20.02 -17.13
N SER A 405 2.41 21.17 -16.48
CA SER A 405 1.32 21.33 -15.53
C SER A 405 -0.09 21.26 -16.15
N VAL A 406 -0.26 21.60 -17.44
CA VAL A 406 -1.56 21.48 -18.14
C VAL A 406 -1.99 20.01 -18.21
N LYS A 407 -1.12 19.13 -18.72
CA LYS A 407 -1.40 17.69 -18.78
C LYS A 407 -1.54 17.06 -17.39
N MET A 408 -0.83 17.59 -16.38
CA MET A 408 -1.06 17.18 -14.99
C MET A 408 -2.44 17.58 -14.49
N ALA A 409 -2.90 18.79 -14.80
CA ALA A 409 -4.22 19.28 -14.44
C ALA A 409 -5.34 18.48 -15.12
N GLU A 410 -5.14 18.11 -16.39
CA GLU A 410 -6.04 17.22 -17.15
C GLU A 410 -6.10 15.82 -16.51
N LYS A 411 -4.94 15.21 -16.24
CA LYS A 411 -4.86 13.87 -15.59
C LYS A 411 -5.51 13.86 -14.21
N THR A 412 -5.51 14.99 -13.50
CA THR A 412 -6.09 15.13 -12.16
C THR A 412 -7.52 15.69 -12.17
N LEU A 413 -8.04 16.06 -13.35
CA LEU A 413 -9.35 16.72 -13.53
C LEU A 413 -9.52 18.00 -12.69
N LEU A 414 -8.42 18.70 -12.39
CA LEU A 414 -8.44 19.93 -11.58
C LEU A 414 -9.05 21.13 -12.33
N VAL A 415 -9.02 21.12 -13.67
CA VAL A 415 -9.45 22.23 -14.53
C VAL A 415 -10.83 22.00 -15.19
N SER A 416 -11.34 20.77 -15.23
CA SER A 416 -12.60 20.46 -15.91
C SER A 416 -13.83 20.88 -15.08
N SER A 417 -14.66 21.78 -15.63
CA SER A 417 -15.98 22.16 -15.11
C SER A 417 -17.04 21.06 -15.32
N ASP A 418 -16.89 20.24 -16.36
CA ASP A 418 -17.89 19.27 -16.85
C ASP A 418 -17.54 17.79 -16.58
N ALA A 419 -16.82 17.50 -15.49
CA ALA A 419 -16.60 16.12 -15.04
C ALA A 419 -17.90 15.41 -14.58
N SER A 420 -19.03 16.10 -14.58
CA SER A 420 -20.37 15.57 -14.35
C SER A 420 -20.90 14.70 -15.49
N LEU A 421 -20.40 14.89 -16.72
CA LEU A 421 -20.93 14.21 -17.92
C LEU A 421 -20.36 12.80 -18.15
N THR A 422 -19.28 12.41 -17.49
CA THR A 422 -18.68 11.05 -17.56
C THR A 422 -18.92 10.20 -16.30
N ALA A 423 -19.64 10.74 -15.32
CA ALA A 423 -19.85 10.14 -14.00
C ALA A 423 -21.31 9.73 -13.77
N ASP A 424 -21.75 8.62 -14.36
CA ASP A 424 -22.95 7.89 -13.91
C ASP A 424 -22.75 6.37 -14.18
N ALA A 425 -23.19 5.42 -13.35
CA ALA A 425 -24.45 5.48 -12.59
C ALA A 425 -24.58 4.55 -11.35
N LEU A 426 -23.50 4.14 -10.68
CA LEU A 426 -23.51 3.85 -9.22
C LEU A 426 -22.52 4.76 -8.49
N ARG A 427 -21.91 5.64 -9.27
CA ARG A 427 -20.67 6.31 -8.96
C ARG A 427 -20.74 7.77 -9.39
N LYS A 428 -21.82 8.46 -8.98
CA LYS A 428 -21.65 9.83 -8.46
C LYS A 428 -20.71 9.79 -7.25
N ALA A 429 -19.46 9.35 -7.44
CA ALA A 429 -18.35 9.82 -6.68
C ALA A 429 -18.51 11.34 -6.73
N ASP A 430 -18.53 11.96 -5.56
CA ASP A 430 -18.28 13.37 -5.46
C ASP A 430 -17.15 13.70 -6.46
N VAL A 431 -17.36 14.61 -7.41
CA VAL A 431 -16.35 14.95 -8.44
C VAL A 431 -14.99 15.20 -7.75
N LEU A 432 -15.05 15.72 -6.53
CA LEU A 432 -13.93 15.85 -5.60
C LEU A 432 -13.20 14.53 -5.28
N ALA A 433 -13.91 13.42 -5.05
CA ALA A 433 -13.29 12.12 -4.78
C ALA A 433 -12.48 11.60 -5.98
N ILE A 434 -12.95 11.82 -7.22
CA ILE A 434 -12.20 11.46 -8.44
C ILE A 434 -10.96 12.36 -8.56
N ARG A 435 -11.11 13.67 -8.38
CA ARG A 435 -9.99 14.64 -8.37
C ARG A 435 -8.95 14.28 -7.31
N ARG A 436 -9.38 13.96 -6.09
CA ARG A 436 -8.53 13.51 -4.98
C ARG A 436 -7.79 12.22 -5.35
N LEU A 437 -8.45 11.25 -5.98
CA LEU A 437 -7.80 10.03 -6.45
C LEU A 437 -6.72 10.36 -7.50
N GLY A 438 -7.07 11.13 -8.53
CA GLY A 438 -6.12 11.56 -9.57
C GLY A 438 -4.90 12.28 -8.98
N LEU A 439 -5.13 13.23 -8.07
CA LEU A 439 -4.06 13.93 -7.36
C LEU A 439 -3.21 12.99 -6.50
N SER A 440 -3.83 12.03 -5.80
CA SER A 440 -3.10 11.06 -4.98
C SER A 440 -2.17 10.15 -5.80
N LEU A 441 -2.60 9.78 -7.02
CA LEU A 441 -1.81 9.02 -7.99
C LEU A 441 -0.66 9.88 -8.55
N LEU A 442 -0.93 11.14 -8.89
CA LEU A 442 0.11 12.07 -9.35
C LEU A 442 1.19 12.27 -8.29
N ILE A 443 0.80 12.54 -7.03
CA ILE A 443 1.76 12.72 -5.92
C ILE A 443 2.55 11.44 -5.67
N ARG A 444 1.92 10.27 -5.73
CA ARG A 444 2.62 8.98 -5.62
C ARG A 444 3.71 8.85 -6.70
N ASP A 445 3.41 9.24 -7.94
CA ASP A 445 4.38 9.16 -9.04
C ASP A 445 5.52 10.19 -8.86
N ILE A 446 5.21 11.40 -8.38
CA ILE A 446 6.19 12.43 -7.99
C ILE A 446 7.14 11.92 -6.88
N GLU A 447 6.59 11.29 -5.84
CA GLU A 447 7.39 10.68 -4.75
C GLU A 447 8.30 9.56 -5.28
N ARG A 448 7.85 8.79 -6.28
CA ARG A 448 8.68 7.75 -6.91
C ARG A 448 9.82 8.35 -7.73
N TYR A 449 9.56 9.40 -8.51
CA TYR A 449 10.61 10.12 -9.23
C TYR A 449 11.65 10.67 -8.24
N SER A 450 11.21 11.27 -7.13
CA SER A 450 12.11 11.74 -6.07
C SER A 450 12.96 10.64 -5.43
N ALA A 451 12.46 9.41 -5.35
CA ALA A 451 13.17 8.29 -4.75
C ALA A 451 14.13 7.59 -5.72
N ASP A 452 13.78 7.55 -7.01
CA ASP A 452 14.48 6.74 -8.01
C ASP A 452 15.42 7.54 -8.92
N LEU A 453 15.21 8.85 -9.06
CA LEU A 453 16.01 9.76 -9.90
C LEU A 453 16.89 10.69 -9.06
N ARG A 454 17.96 11.21 -9.68
CA ARG A 454 18.72 12.32 -9.09
C ARG A 454 17.89 13.59 -9.20
N LYS A 455 17.92 14.44 -8.16
CA LYS A 455 17.17 15.70 -8.12
C LYS A 455 17.43 16.65 -9.31
N ASN A 456 18.56 16.59 -10.02
CA ASN A 456 18.75 17.49 -11.17
C ASN A 456 18.06 17.00 -12.45
N GLU A 457 17.75 15.70 -12.56
CA GLU A 457 17.24 15.06 -13.79
C GLU A 457 15.80 15.45 -14.14
N TRP A 458 15.01 15.89 -13.16
CA TRP A 458 13.57 16.10 -13.31
C TRP A 458 13.08 17.40 -12.67
N ILE A 459 13.99 18.38 -12.52
CA ILE A 459 13.70 19.68 -11.89
C ILE A 459 12.58 20.45 -12.59
N THR A 460 12.57 20.43 -13.92
CA THR A 460 11.53 21.10 -14.71
C THR A 460 10.14 20.53 -14.41
N ILE A 461 10.01 19.20 -14.38
CA ILE A 461 8.73 18.52 -14.11
C ILE A 461 8.24 18.83 -12.69
N ARG A 462 9.10 18.80 -11.67
CA ARG A 462 8.64 19.09 -10.31
C ARG A 462 8.29 20.57 -10.09
N LYS A 463 8.97 21.50 -10.77
CA LYS A 463 8.61 22.92 -10.71
C LYS A 463 7.25 23.19 -11.33
N GLU A 464 6.92 22.52 -12.45
CA GLU A 464 5.57 22.53 -13.02
C GLU A 464 4.52 22.03 -12.02
N PHE A 465 4.82 20.94 -11.31
CA PHE A 465 3.96 20.40 -10.26
C PHE A 465 3.77 21.37 -9.06
N TYR A 466 4.82 22.06 -8.65
CA TYR A 466 4.71 23.10 -7.61
C TYR A 466 3.84 24.27 -8.07
N GLY A 467 3.98 24.71 -9.32
CA GLY A 467 3.10 25.73 -9.91
C GLY A 467 1.64 25.28 -9.99
N LEU A 468 1.37 24.02 -10.34
CA LEU A 468 0.02 23.44 -10.30
C LEU A 468 -0.57 23.50 -8.89
N THR A 469 0.25 23.15 -7.88
CA THR A 469 -0.14 23.20 -6.47
C THR A 469 -0.52 24.63 -6.06
N GLU A 470 0.30 25.62 -6.42
CA GLU A 470 0.02 27.01 -6.11
C GLU A 470 -1.30 27.49 -6.74
N ARG A 471 -1.54 27.17 -8.00
CA ARG A 471 -2.72 27.65 -8.75
C ARG A 471 -4.04 27.01 -8.32
N HIS A 472 -4.04 25.71 -7.99
CA HIS A 472 -5.30 24.97 -7.76
C HIS A 472 -5.51 24.53 -6.31
N LEU A 473 -4.43 24.22 -5.58
CA LEU A 473 -4.54 23.67 -4.23
C LEU A 473 -4.49 24.78 -3.18
N LEU A 474 -3.53 25.72 -3.29
CA LEU A 474 -3.38 26.86 -2.36
C LEU A 474 -4.37 28.00 -2.64
N THR A 475 -5.65 27.66 -2.63
CA THR A 475 -6.79 28.56 -2.83
C THR A 475 -7.83 28.29 -1.73
N PRO A 476 -8.77 29.20 -1.41
CA PRO A 476 -9.77 28.95 -0.38
C PRO A 476 -10.53 27.63 -0.57
N LYS A 477 -11.01 27.36 -1.79
CA LYS A 477 -11.69 26.10 -2.11
C LYS A 477 -10.74 24.92 -2.09
N GLY A 478 -9.56 25.05 -2.72
CA GLY A 478 -8.53 24.02 -2.75
C GLY A 478 -8.02 23.61 -1.36
N PHE A 479 -8.00 24.53 -0.40
CA PHE A 479 -7.62 24.28 0.98
C PHE A 479 -8.57 23.30 1.69
N PHE A 480 -9.88 23.48 1.55
CA PHE A 480 -10.86 22.55 2.12
C PHE A 480 -10.93 21.23 1.33
N GLU A 481 -10.58 21.24 0.05
CA GLU A 481 -10.65 20.07 -0.82
C GLU A 481 -9.40 19.18 -0.75
N TYR A 482 -8.19 19.73 -0.68
CA TYR A 482 -6.94 19.00 -0.95
C TYR A 482 -5.85 19.11 0.13
N SER A 483 -6.09 19.83 1.23
CA SER A 483 -5.05 20.06 2.25
C SER A 483 -4.48 18.81 2.93
N SER A 484 -5.19 17.68 2.88
CA SER A 484 -4.66 16.36 3.28
C SER A 484 -3.39 15.94 2.53
N TYR A 485 -3.11 16.55 1.37
CA TYR A 485 -1.94 16.25 0.55
C TYR A 485 -0.75 17.19 0.79
N TYR A 486 -0.92 18.28 1.56
CA TYR A 486 0.09 19.34 1.69
C TYR A 486 1.40 18.83 2.29
N SER A 487 1.34 18.00 3.33
CA SER A 487 2.53 17.38 3.91
C SER A 487 3.30 16.55 2.88
N ARG A 488 2.61 15.79 2.01
CA ARG A 488 3.30 14.99 0.97
C ARG A 488 3.97 15.87 -0.08
N ILE A 489 3.33 16.98 -0.47
CA ILE A 489 3.90 17.95 -1.41
C ILE A 489 5.11 18.64 -0.81
N PHE A 490 4.99 19.11 0.43
CA PHE A 490 6.06 19.76 1.16
C PHE A 490 7.25 18.82 1.40
N GLN A 491 6.99 17.55 1.70
CA GLN A 491 8.01 16.51 1.81
C GLN A 491 8.87 16.42 0.55
N VAL A 492 8.25 16.47 -0.64
CA VAL A 492 8.98 16.40 -1.93
C VAL A 492 9.89 17.61 -2.10
N MET A 493 9.44 18.81 -1.73
CA MET A 493 10.26 20.02 -1.77
C MET A 493 11.51 19.88 -0.89
N ILE A 494 11.34 19.41 0.35
CA ILE A 494 12.46 19.25 1.29
C ILE A 494 13.41 18.12 0.86
N SER A 495 12.89 16.96 0.45
CA SER A 495 13.73 15.82 0.06
C SER A 495 14.54 16.07 -1.23
N ASN A 496 14.12 17.02 -2.07
CA ASN A 496 14.85 17.45 -3.26
C ASN A 496 15.69 18.71 -3.05
N HIS A 497 15.70 19.29 -1.85
CA HIS A 497 16.41 20.52 -1.49
C HIS A 497 15.86 21.78 -2.21
N ASP A 498 14.57 21.80 -2.55
CA ASP A 498 13.88 22.95 -3.15
C ASP A 498 13.34 23.88 -2.05
N PHE A 499 14.24 24.43 -1.22
CA PHE A 499 13.89 25.18 0.00
C PHE A 499 13.22 26.54 -0.28
N ILE A 500 13.50 27.15 -1.42
CA ILE A 500 12.86 28.42 -1.83
C ILE A 500 11.39 28.17 -2.12
N GLU A 501 11.10 27.13 -2.88
CA GLU A 501 9.76 26.68 -3.22
C GLU A 501 8.99 26.25 -1.96
N ALA A 502 9.66 25.63 -0.98
CA ALA A 502 9.07 25.33 0.33
C ALA A 502 8.66 26.61 1.09
N LYS A 503 9.47 27.67 1.10
CA LYS A 503 9.10 28.97 1.72
C LYS A 503 7.95 29.64 0.99
N ASN A 504 7.96 29.62 -0.34
CA ASN A 504 6.87 30.15 -1.16
C ASN A 504 5.55 29.42 -0.89
N PHE A 505 5.58 28.09 -0.72
CA PHE A 505 4.42 27.29 -0.34
C PHE A 505 3.84 27.76 1.01
N ILE A 506 4.69 28.04 2.00
CA ILE A 506 4.27 28.54 3.31
C ILE A 506 3.65 29.94 3.20
N ASP A 507 4.29 30.87 2.50
CA ASP A 507 3.77 32.23 2.33
C ASP A 507 2.42 32.24 1.59
N LYS A 508 2.28 31.38 0.56
CA LYS A 508 1.00 31.21 -0.15
C LYS A 508 -0.07 30.59 0.74
N LEU A 509 0.26 29.57 1.52
CA LEU A 509 -0.67 29.00 2.50
C LEU A 509 -1.15 30.06 3.52
N ILE A 510 -0.24 30.91 4.02
CA ILE A 510 -0.59 32.03 4.91
C ILE A 510 -1.55 32.99 4.21
N SER A 511 -1.28 33.35 2.95
CA SER A 511 -2.17 34.23 2.19
C SER A 511 -3.57 33.62 2.00
N THR A 512 -3.66 32.31 1.75
CA THR A 512 -4.94 31.58 1.67
C THR A 512 -5.69 31.64 3.00
N PHE A 513 -4.99 31.46 4.13
CA PHE A 513 -5.61 31.58 5.45
C PHE A 513 -6.17 32.99 5.70
N GLU A 514 -5.42 34.04 5.36
CA GLU A 514 -5.91 35.41 5.54
C GLU A 514 -7.14 35.70 4.68
N LEU A 515 -7.16 35.22 3.43
CA LEU A 515 -8.33 35.34 2.56
C LEU A 515 -9.56 34.60 3.11
N ILE A 516 -9.38 33.37 3.63
CA ILE A 516 -10.47 32.64 4.32
C ILE A 516 -10.93 33.43 5.55
N LYS A 517 -10.00 33.99 6.33
CA LYS A 517 -10.31 34.73 7.57
C LYS A 517 -11.11 36.01 7.30
N GLU A 518 -10.84 36.69 6.20
CA GLU A 518 -11.56 37.88 5.76
C GLU A 518 -12.99 37.55 5.30
N THR A 519 -13.14 36.45 4.56
CA THR A 519 -14.38 36.08 3.85
C THR A 519 -15.33 35.17 4.65
N THR A 520 -14.98 34.81 5.89
CA THR A 520 -15.77 33.92 6.75
C THR A 520 -16.20 34.58 8.07
N HIS A 521 -17.19 33.97 8.74
CA HIS A 521 -17.76 34.48 9.99
C HIS A 521 -16.76 34.47 11.17
N LEU A 522 -17.03 35.29 12.20
CA LEU A 522 -16.14 35.42 13.36
C LEU A 522 -16.05 34.14 14.19
N ASN A 523 -17.13 33.37 14.27
CA ASN A 523 -17.22 32.11 15.00
C ASN A 523 -16.26 31.02 14.48
N SER A 524 -15.87 31.07 13.19
CA SER A 524 -14.92 30.12 12.61
C SER A 524 -13.46 30.50 12.84
N LYS A 525 -13.16 31.72 13.28
CA LYS A 525 -11.78 32.20 13.43
C LYS A 525 -10.99 31.42 14.48
N LEU A 526 -11.61 31.08 15.61
CA LEU A 526 -10.96 30.25 16.64
C LEU A 526 -10.56 28.87 16.08
N LYS A 527 -11.47 28.21 15.36
CA LYS A 527 -11.19 26.91 14.71
C LYS A 527 -10.08 27.04 13.66
N GLN A 528 -10.07 28.15 12.92
CA GLN A 528 -9.03 28.46 11.94
C GLN A 528 -7.65 28.67 12.60
N ASP A 529 -7.58 29.33 13.75
CA ASP A 529 -6.31 29.54 14.47
C ASP A 529 -5.72 28.21 14.98
N TYR A 530 -6.55 27.31 15.51
CA TYR A 530 -6.13 25.92 15.81
C TYR A 530 -5.67 25.17 14.55
N CYS A 531 -6.36 25.38 13.43
CA CYS A 531 -5.99 24.79 12.15
C CYS A 531 -4.64 25.27 11.63
N LYS A 532 -4.32 26.55 11.78
CA LYS A 532 -2.97 27.08 11.49
C LYS A 532 -1.90 26.39 12.36
N GLY A 533 -2.18 26.23 13.66
CA GLY A 533 -1.31 25.49 14.58
C GLY A 533 -1.06 24.04 14.15
N TYR A 534 -2.11 23.37 13.67
CA TYR A 534 -2.01 22.03 13.08
C TYR A 534 -1.04 21.98 11.89
N PHE A 535 -1.19 22.88 10.90
CA PHE A 535 -0.31 22.89 9.74
C PHE A 535 1.14 23.26 10.09
N LYS A 536 1.37 24.18 11.03
CA LYS A 536 2.73 24.47 11.53
C LYS A 536 3.41 23.19 12.02
N LYS A 537 2.76 22.46 12.93
CA LYS A 537 3.33 21.23 13.52
C LYS A 537 3.48 20.12 12.47
N SER A 538 2.46 19.90 11.65
CA SER A 538 2.46 18.88 10.61
C SER A 538 3.57 19.10 9.58
N LEU A 539 3.73 20.34 9.08
CA LEU A 539 4.77 20.67 8.08
C LEU A 539 6.18 20.64 8.69
N GLN A 540 6.33 21.03 9.96
CA GLN A 540 7.60 20.92 10.67
C GLN A 540 8.03 19.46 10.82
N ASP A 541 7.14 18.59 11.31
CA ASP A 541 7.42 17.16 11.44
C ASP A 541 7.69 16.52 10.06
N THR A 542 7.01 17.00 9.02
CA THR A 542 7.26 16.60 7.63
C THR A 542 8.65 17.00 7.15
N ALA A 543 9.11 18.22 7.44
CA ALA A 543 10.44 18.70 7.07
C ALA A 543 11.55 17.85 7.73
N LEU A 544 11.39 17.57 9.03
CA LEU A 544 12.32 16.75 9.81
C LEU A 544 12.31 15.28 9.35
N LYS A 545 11.15 14.73 8.98
CA LYS A 545 11.06 13.41 8.35
C LYS A 545 11.79 13.38 7.01
N ALA A 546 11.57 14.38 6.16
CA ALA A 546 12.14 14.46 4.82
C ALA A 546 13.68 14.59 4.83
N SER A 547 14.27 15.15 5.88
CA SER A 547 15.73 15.24 6.02
C SER A 547 16.44 13.91 6.32
N THR A 548 15.70 12.84 6.60
CA THR A 548 16.26 11.49 6.84
C THR A 548 16.72 10.76 5.57
N VAL A 549 16.65 11.42 4.42
CA VAL A 549 17.17 10.90 3.15
C VAL A 549 18.69 10.69 3.22
N LYS A 550 19.21 9.82 2.35
CA LYS A 550 20.64 9.53 2.28
C LYS A 550 21.44 10.81 2.00
N ASN A 551 22.51 11.02 2.76
CA ASN A 551 23.48 12.12 2.58
C ASN A 551 22.88 13.54 2.67
N PHE A 552 21.85 13.75 3.50
CA PHE A 552 21.33 15.09 3.74
C PHE A 552 22.35 15.96 4.49
N ASP A 553 22.67 17.13 3.93
CA ASP A 553 23.71 18.03 4.44
C ASP A 553 23.26 19.51 4.57
N LYS A 554 22.06 19.84 4.09
CA LYS A 554 21.52 21.22 4.03
C LYS A 554 20.73 21.60 5.27
N TRP A 555 21.39 21.54 6.43
CA TRP A 555 20.76 21.78 7.73
C TRP A 555 20.41 23.26 7.96
N ALA A 556 21.27 24.19 7.57
CA ALA A 556 21.01 25.62 7.75
C ALA A 556 19.82 26.09 6.90
N GLU A 557 19.71 25.61 5.66
CA GLU A 557 18.58 25.89 4.78
C GLU A 557 17.29 25.25 5.28
N LEU A 558 17.36 24.04 5.84
CA LEU A 558 16.21 23.39 6.49
C LEU A 558 15.74 24.17 7.72
N ASP A 559 16.66 24.59 8.59
CA ASP A 559 16.36 25.37 9.78
C ASP A 559 15.72 26.72 9.40
N ASP A 560 16.17 27.35 8.33
CA ASP A 560 15.54 28.56 7.78
C ASP A 560 14.08 28.30 7.34
N VAL A 561 13.80 27.18 6.67
CA VAL A 561 12.41 26.80 6.31
C VAL A 561 11.57 26.54 7.57
N ILE A 562 12.12 25.85 8.57
CA ILE A 562 11.42 25.57 9.84
C ILE A 562 11.16 26.87 10.60
N ASN A 563 12.11 27.80 10.61
CA ASN A 563 11.92 29.15 11.17
C ASN A 563 10.78 29.88 10.45
N HIS A 564 10.72 29.77 9.12
CA HIS A 564 9.69 30.42 8.31
C HIS A 564 8.28 29.89 8.60
N LEU A 565 8.13 28.62 9.01
CA LEU A 565 6.86 28.07 9.49
C LEU A 565 6.33 28.77 10.75
N SER A 566 7.17 29.47 11.52
CA SER A 566 6.73 30.23 12.69
C SER A 566 5.68 31.29 12.34
N LYS A 567 5.71 31.83 11.10
CA LYS A 567 4.72 32.79 10.59
C LYS A 567 3.27 32.26 10.61
N LEU A 568 3.06 30.95 10.63
CA LEU A 568 1.72 30.34 10.73
C LEU A 568 1.12 30.46 12.15
N SER A 569 1.90 30.77 13.19
CA SER A 569 1.41 30.81 14.56
C SER A 569 1.94 32.01 15.36
N ILE A 570 1.19 32.42 16.38
CA ILE A 570 1.60 33.49 17.30
C ILE A 570 2.71 33.02 18.29
N HIS A 571 2.92 31.69 18.40
CA HIS A 571 3.89 31.14 19.35
C HIS A 571 5.32 31.28 18.81
N SER A 572 6.23 31.75 19.67
CA SER A 572 7.64 31.95 19.36
C SER A 572 8.28 30.65 18.85
N TYR A 573 9.23 30.82 17.92
CA TYR A 573 10.07 29.72 17.47
C TYR A 573 10.97 29.26 18.62
N GLN A 574 10.90 27.99 18.98
CA GLN A 574 11.92 27.36 19.81
C GLN A 574 12.98 26.77 18.90
N LYS A 575 14.24 27.11 19.15
CA LYS A 575 15.37 26.55 18.41
C LYS A 575 15.44 25.06 18.67
N ILE A 576 15.41 24.29 17.59
CA ILE A 576 15.46 22.84 17.62
C ILE A 576 16.76 22.38 16.97
N ASP A 577 17.37 21.33 17.50
CA ASP A 577 18.44 20.62 16.81
C ASP A 577 17.84 19.69 15.75
N SER A 578 17.60 20.23 14.55
CA SER A 578 16.99 19.50 13.43
C SER A 578 17.78 18.24 13.04
N LYS A 579 19.10 18.26 13.22
CA LYS A 579 19.96 17.12 12.91
C LYS A 579 19.77 15.99 13.93
N LEU A 580 19.73 16.33 15.21
CA LEU A 580 19.45 15.37 16.27
C LEU A 580 18.06 14.73 16.10
N ILE A 581 17.02 15.53 15.87
CA ILE A 581 15.66 15.01 15.68
C ILE A 581 15.58 14.15 14.41
N SER A 582 16.21 14.56 13.31
CA SER A 582 16.28 13.74 12.09
C SER A 582 16.90 12.37 12.37
N LEU A 583 18.00 12.32 13.13
CA LEU A 583 18.61 11.06 13.54
C LEU A 583 17.65 10.22 14.40
N MET A 584 16.98 10.82 15.38
CA MET A 584 15.99 10.14 16.23
C MET A 584 14.83 9.57 15.42
N LEU A 585 14.31 10.33 14.45
CA LEU A 585 13.25 9.87 13.54
C LEU A 585 13.72 8.68 12.68
N LEU A 586 14.96 8.72 12.18
CA LEU A 586 15.53 7.60 11.43
C LEU A 586 15.70 6.36 12.32
N THR A 587 16.29 6.50 13.51
CA THR A 587 16.54 5.37 14.44
C THR A 587 15.28 4.85 15.10
N SER A 588 14.18 5.61 15.07
CA SER A 588 12.86 5.16 15.49
C SER A 588 12.01 4.60 14.33
N ASP A 589 12.58 4.42 13.12
CA ASP A 589 11.84 4.01 11.91
C ASP A 589 10.63 4.91 11.56
N LEU A 590 10.70 6.19 11.91
CA LEU A 590 9.68 7.23 11.67
C LEU A 590 10.09 8.25 10.61
N GLY A 591 11.30 8.16 10.07
CA GLY A 591 11.81 8.97 8.97
C GLY A 591 11.14 8.69 7.62
N LEU A 592 11.38 9.56 6.63
CA LEU A 592 11.01 9.31 5.24
C LEU A 592 11.63 8.01 4.73
N ARG A 593 12.92 7.82 4.98
CA ARG A 593 13.62 6.55 4.70
C ARG A 593 13.37 5.55 5.84
N PRO A 594 13.02 4.28 5.55
CA PRO A 594 12.94 3.23 6.57
C PRO A 594 14.29 2.94 7.22
N TYR A 595 14.31 2.66 8.52
CA TYR A 595 15.55 2.35 9.25
C TYR A 595 16.31 1.16 8.68
N LYS A 596 15.59 0.12 8.25
CA LYS A 596 16.18 -1.09 7.63
C LYS A 596 17.07 -0.80 6.42
N GLU A 597 16.77 0.26 5.65
CA GLU A 597 17.61 0.65 4.50
C GLU A 597 18.93 1.25 4.98
N PHE A 598 18.88 2.10 6.02
CA PHE A 598 20.09 2.63 6.65
C PHE A 598 20.93 1.51 7.28
N TRP A 599 20.29 0.63 8.04
CA TRP A 599 20.97 -0.48 8.71
C TRP A 599 21.72 -1.39 7.73
N TYR A 600 21.10 -1.72 6.60
CA TYR A 600 21.70 -2.64 5.63
C TYR A 600 22.71 -1.97 4.67
N TYR A 601 22.45 -0.73 4.22
CA TYR A 601 23.24 -0.10 3.16
C TYR A 601 24.25 0.95 3.63
N GLU A 602 24.15 1.45 4.86
CA GLU A 602 24.92 2.65 5.28
C GLU A 602 25.54 2.56 6.67
N GLN A 603 24.99 1.75 7.57
CA GLN A 603 25.52 1.65 8.92
C GLN A 603 26.93 1.03 8.92
N SER A 604 27.92 1.83 9.32
CA SER A 604 29.34 1.44 9.34
C SER A 604 29.85 1.04 10.73
N GLN A 605 29.18 1.47 11.80
CA GLN A 605 29.56 1.22 13.19
C GLN A 605 28.41 0.58 13.96
N ASP A 606 28.72 -0.09 15.07
CA ASP A 606 27.68 -0.57 16.00
C ASP A 606 26.92 0.62 16.59
N ALA A 607 25.59 0.52 16.62
CA ALA A 607 24.76 1.58 17.17
C ALA A 607 24.92 1.68 18.70
N SER A 608 25.16 2.89 19.19
CA SER A 608 24.95 3.19 20.61
C SER A 608 23.44 3.34 20.86
N CYS A 609 22.87 2.45 21.66
CA CYS A 609 21.42 2.36 21.85
C CYS A 609 21.11 2.07 23.33
N ILE A 610 19.88 2.39 23.75
CA ILE A 610 19.36 2.04 25.07
C ILE A 610 19.55 0.55 25.37
N SER A 611 19.82 0.24 26.64
CA SER A 611 19.99 -1.15 27.09
C SER A 611 18.75 -1.98 26.77
N ARG A 612 18.89 -3.28 26.56
CA ARG A 612 17.73 -4.14 26.28
C ARG A 612 16.90 -4.41 27.54
N PRO A 613 15.59 -4.74 27.40
CA PRO A 613 14.80 -5.22 28.52
C PRO A 613 15.46 -6.44 29.17
N LYS A 614 15.52 -6.47 30.52
CA LYS A 614 16.11 -7.59 31.27
C LYS A 614 15.18 -8.81 31.36
N GLN A 615 13.86 -8.59 31.30
CA GLN A 615 12.86 -9.65 31.46
C GLN A 615 12.71 -10.49 30.17
N LYS A 616 12.73 -11.82 30.31
CA LYS A 616 12.76 -12.77 29.18
C LYS A 616 11.46 -12.80 28.36
N ASP A 617 10.33 -12.63 29.02
CA ASP A 617 9.01 -12.55 28.37
C ASP A 617 8.87 -11.29 27.48
N ILE A 618 9.41 -10.15 27.91
CA ILE A 618 9.46 -8.92 27.10
C ILE A 618 10.41 -9.11 25.91
N THR A 619 11.62 -9.65 26.11
CA THR A 619 12.56 -9.86 24.99
C THR A 619 12.01 -10.83 23.95
N ASN A 620 11.25 -11.85 24.38
CA ASN A 620 10.53 -12.76 23.50
C ASN A 620 9.35 -12.07 22.77
N LEU A 621 8.54 -11.26 23.47
CA LEU A 621 7.47 -10.46 22.85
C LEU A 621 8.00 -9.56 21.74
N LEU A 622 9.17 -8.96 21.96
CA LEU A 622 9.87 -8.09 21.02
C LEU A 622 10.68 -8.85 19.97
N ARG A 623 10.75 -10.18 20.08
CA ARG A 623 11.43 -11.09 19.14
C ARG A 623 12.92 -10.80 18.99
N LEU A 624 13.54 -10.19 20.00
CA LEU A 624 14.95 -9.78 19.97
C LEU A 624 15.91 -10.97 19.77
N PRO A 625 15.69 -12.16 20.37
CA PRO A 625 16.56 -13.31 20.13
C PRO A 625 16.60 -13.74 18.66
N LEU A 626 15.45 -13.78 17.98
CA LEU A 626 15.37 -14.14 16.56
C LEU A 626 16.01 -13.07 15.65
N ILE A 627 15.83 -11.79 16.00
CA ILE A 627 16.48 -10.67 15.29
C ILE A 627 18.01 -10.77 15.44
N ASP A 628 18.50 -11.13 16.63
CA ASP A 628 19.93 -11.32 16.87
C ASP A 628 20.51 -12.49 16.13
N GLU A 629 19.79 -13.62 16.08
CA GLU A 629 20.21 -14.79 15.33
C GLU A 629 20.36 -14.46 13.85
N PHE A 630 19.37 -13.77 13.26
CA PHE A 630 19.45 -13.25 11.91
C PHE A 630 20.66 -12.32 11.72
N ARG A 631 20.84 -11.33 12.61
CA ARG A 631 21.98 -10.39 12.55
C ARG A 631 23.32 -11.11 12.63
N LYS A 632 23.52 -12.01 13.61
CA LYS A 632 24.80 -12.71 13.86
C LYS A 632 25.20 -13.60 12.70
N SER A 633 24.22 -14.11 11.94
CA SER A 633 24.47 -14.90 10.74
C SER A 633 24.97 -14.10 9.54
N LEU A 634 25.06 -12.77 9.66
CA LEU A 634 25.46 -11.86 8.60
C LEU A 634 26.53 -10.89 9.11
N PRO A 635 27.35 -10.28 8.25
CA PRO A 635 28.32 -9.26 8.64
C PRO A 635 27.66 -7.90 8.91
N LEU A 636 26.51 -7.88 9.60
CA LEU A 636 25.75 -6.68 9.93
C LEU A 636 26.14 -6.11 11.30
N LYS A 637 26.26 -4.79 11.36
CA LYS A 637 26.48 -4.05 12.61
C LYS A 637 25.26 -4.16 13.53
N THR A 638 25.50 -3.97 14.82
CA THR A 638 24.48 -3.97 15.87
C THR A 638 23.51 -2.81 15.63
N PRO A 639 22.21 -3.09 15.41
CA PRO A 639 21.23 -2.06 15.09
C PRO A 639 20.77 -1.30 16.33
N PHE A 640 20.10 -0.17 16.10
CA PHE A 640 19.15 0.40 17.06
C PHE A 640 17.98 -0.58 17.20
N TRP A 641 18.00 -1.41 18.24
CA TRP A 641 17.03 -2.49 18.40
C TRP A 641 15.56 -2.02 18.44
N PRO A 642 15.18 -0.83 18.99
CA PRO A 642 13.78 -0.37 18.98
C PRO A 642 13.24 -0.20 17.56
N ALA A 643 14.09 0.23 16.63
CA ALA A 643 13.75 0.39 15.21
C ALA A 643 13.28 -0.92 14.56
N LEU A 644 13.80 -2.06 15.03
CA LEU A 644 13.47 -3.39 14.51
C LEU A 644 12.33 -4.03 15.31
N ALA A 645 12.29 -3.84 16.63
CA ALA A 645 11.24 -4.38 17.50
C ALA A 645 9.89 -3.68 17.31
N PHE A 646 9.92 -2.36 17.06
CA PHE A 646 8.77 -1.47 16.82
C PHE A 646 8.83 -0.87 15.41
N SER A 647 9.20 -1.67 14.42
CA SER A 647 9.30 -1.22 13.03
C SER A 647 7.94 -0.81 12.48
N THR A 648 7.87 0.36 11.84
CA THR A 648 6.70 0.78 11.05
C THR A 648 6.68 0.10 9.69
N ARG A 649 7.87 -0.18 9.14
CA ARG A 649 8.10 -0.77 7.82
C ARG A 649 9.08 -1.94 7.93
N PRO A 650 8.66 -3.10 8.47
CA PRO A 650 9.53 -4.26 8.67
C PRO A 650 10.14 -4.78 7.36
N LEU A 651 11.15 -5.64 7.46
CA LEU A 651 11.72 -6.34 6.32
C LEU A 651 10.62 -7.10 5.57
N SER A 652 10.62 -6.97 4.24
CA SER A 652 9.75 -7.73 3.35
C SER A 652 10.33 -9.11 3.06
N ILE A 653 9.50 -10.04 2.61
CA ILE A 653 9.95 -11.40 2.25
C ILE A 653 11.03 -11.31 1.16
N GLN A 654 10.84 -10.42 0.19
CA GLN A 654 11.80 -10.10 -0.86
C GLN A 654 13.14 -9.63 -0.29
N GLU A 655 13.11 -8.68 0.64
CA GLU A 655 14.33 -8.16 1.26
C GLU A 655 15.03 -9.22 2.12
N ILE A 656 14.29 -10.06 2.85
CA ILE A 656 14.86 -11.16 3.64
C ILE A 656 15.66 -12.10 2.72
N ILE A 657 15.08 -12.53 1.59
CA ILE A 657 15.74 -13.42 0.64
C ILE A 657 16.99 -12.74 0.03
N LEU A 658 16.89 -11.46 -0.35
CA LEU A 658 18.03 -10.73 -0.92
C LEU A 658 19.19 -10.54 0.05
N ILE A 659 18.88 -10.41 1.34
CA ILE A 659 19.88 -10.21 2.39
C ILE A 659 20.50 -11.54 2.80
N LYS A 660 19.68 -12.58 2.98
CA LYS A 660 20.10 -13.92 3.42
C LYS A 660 19.43 -15.01 2.54
N PRO A 661 19.97 -15.31 1.35
CA PRO A 661 19.40 -16.30 0.44
C PRO A 661 19.30 -17.72 1.04
N GLU A 662 20.10 -18.03 2.06
CA GLU A 662 20.16 -19.31 2.77
C GLU A 662 18.81 -19.69 3.41
N VAL A 663 17.95 -18.71 3.70
CA VAL A 663 16.58 -18.97 4.20
C VAL A 663 15.77 -19.86 3.23
N LEU A 664 16.07 -19.85 1.93
CA LEU A 664 15.40 -20.71 0.95
C LEU A 664 15.80 -22.18 1.10
N LYS A 665 16.95 -22.47 1.70
CA LYS A 665 17.45 -23.84 1.94
C LYS A 665 16.92 -24.43 3.24
N GLU A 666 16.56 -23.55 4.18
CA GLU A 666 16.11 -23.93 5.52
C GLU A 666 14.73 -23.33 5.79
N PRO A 667 13.63 -24.07 5.52
CA PRO A 667 12.26 -23.56 5.68
C PRO A 667 12.01 -23.00 7.09
N HIS A 668 12.49 -23.68 8.12
CA HIS A 668 12.33 -23.24 9.51
C HIS A 668 13.00 -21.89 9.78
N LEU A 669 14.22 -21.69 9.28
CA LEU A 669 14.93 -20.42 9.40
C LEU A 669 14.15 -19.29 8.70
N PHE A 670 13.54 -19.57 7.54
CA PHE A 670 12.74 -18.58 6.82
C PHE A 670 11.51 -18.17 7.63
N GLU A 671 10.78 -19.14 8.15
CA GLU A 671 9.60 -18.92 8.99
C GLU A 671 9.96 -18.12 10.25
N GLN A 672 11.04 -18.48 10.93
CA GLN A 672 11.56 -17.76 12.10
C GLN A 672 11.96 -16.32 11.75
N THR A 673 12.60 -16.09 10.60
CA THR A 673 12.99 -14.75 10.16
C THR A 673 11.76 -13.89 9.81
N ILE A 674 10.76 -14.47 9.16
CA ILE A 674 9.47 -13.81 8.90
C ILE A 674 8.77 -13.47 10.22
N MET A 675 8.77 -14.38 11.20
CA MET A 675 8.24 -14.12 12.53
C MET A 675 9.00 -12.97 13.22
N ALA A 676 10.34 -13.01 13.19
CA ALA A 676 11.23 -12.03 13.83
C ALA A 676 10.89 -10.59 13.42
N PHE A 677 10.81 -10.33 12.12
CA PHE A 677 10.63 -8.97 11.61
C PHE A 677 9.16 -8.61 11.36
N ARG A 678 8.35 -9.54 10.84
CA ARG A 678 6.97 -9.25 10.40
C ARG A 678 5.91 -9.67 11.40
N GLY A 679 6.23 -10.60 12.31
CA GLY A 679 5.30 -11.12 13.30
C GLY A 679 4.18 -11.94 12.66
N ALA A 680 4.46 -12.48 11.48
CA ALA A 680 3.54 -13.30 10.71
C ALA A 680 3.91 -14.78 10.90
N LYS A 681 2.91 -15.61 11.20
CA LYS A 681 3.04 -17.06 11.18
C LYS A 681 2.86 -17.56 9.76
N ILE A 682 3.68 -18.52 9.35
CA ILE A 682 3.49 -19.27 8.12
C ILE A 682 2.70 -20.52 8.46
N ILE A 683 1.63 -20.79 7.71
CA ILE A 683 0.72 -21.91 7.97
C ILE A 683 1.25 -23.19 7.29
N ARG A 684 1.82 -23.06 6.09
CA ARG A 684 2.30 -24.19 5.28
C ARG A 684 3.80 -24.05 5.07
N SER A 685 4.58 -24.88 5.76
CA SER A 685 6.01 -24.98 5.48
C SER A 685 6.23 -25.48 4.06
N HIS A 686 7.27 -24.98 3.40
CA HIS A 686 7.59 -25.36 2.03
C HIS A 686 9.09 -25.42 1.82
N GLU A 687 9.56 -26.47 1.17
CA GLU A 687 10.96 -26.65 0.81
C GLU A 687 11.25 -25.93 -0.51
N PHE A 688 11.86 -24.74 -0.43
CA PHE A 688 12.09 -23.89 -1.60
C PHE A 688 13.30 -24.28 -2.42
N CYS A 689 14.30 -24.95 -1.85
CA CYS A 689 15.57 -25.22 -2.50
C CYS A 689 15.99 -26.67 -2.25
N LYS A 690 16.20 -27.41 -3.33
CA LYS A 690 16.78 -28.77 -3.31
C LYS A 690 18.11 -28.74 -4.00
N GLU A 691 19.17 -29.08 -3.27
CA GLU A 691 20.52 -29.24 -3.83
C GLU A 691 20.83 -30.71 -4.02
N SER A 692 21.37 -31.05 -5.19
CA SER A 692 21.80 -32.40 -5.55
C SER A 692 23.15 -32.34 -6.25
N LYS A 693 23.77 -33.51 -6.51
CA LYS A 693 24.98 -33.59 -7.34
C LYS A 693 24.76 -33.06 -8.76
N GLU A 694 23.52 -33.03 -9.23
CA GLU A 694 23.15 -32.58 -10.57
C GLU A 694 22.92 -31.06 -10.66
N GLY A 695 22.75 -30.39 -9.51
CA GLY A 695 22.54 -28.96 -9.42
C GLY A 695 21.45 -28.55 -8.41
N ILE A 696 20.93 -27.34 -8.58
CA ILE A 696 20.01 -26.67 -7.66
C ILE A 696 18.63 -26.56 -8.31
N THR A 697 17.58 -27.00 -7.61
CA THR A 697 16.19 -26.80 -8.02
C THR A 697 15.47 -25.91 -7.01
N TYR A 698 14.94 -24.78 -7.47
CA TYR A 698 14.07 -23.93 -6.68
C TYR A 698 12.60 -24.30 -6.92
N SER A 699 11.88 -24.66 -5.86
CA SER A 699 10.45 -24.97 -5.88
C SER A 699 9.63 -23.79 -5.35
N ILE A 700 8.82 -23.17 -6.20
CA ILE A 700 7.98 -22.02 -5.85
C ILE A 700 6.52 -22.43 -5.99
N PRO A 701 5.73 -22.46 -4.89
CA PRO A 701 4.31 -22.74 -4.96
C PRO A 701 3.59 -21.70 -5.82
N HIS A 702 2.91 -22.17 -6.86
CA HIS A 702 2.12 -21.34 -7.77
C HIS A 702 0.92 -22.12 -8.31
N ILE A 703 -0.08 -21.40 -8.79
CA ILE A 703 -1.29 -21.99 -9.38
C ILE A 703 -0.90 -22.70 -10.68
N TYR A 704 -1.46 -23.89 -10.90
CA TYR A 704 -1.30 -24.64 -12.15
C TYR A 704 -1.82 -23.85 -13.34
N LYS A 705 -1.08 -23.88 -14.45
CA LYS A 705 -1.47 -23.24 -15.70
C LYS A 705 -1.11 -24.11 -16.89
N GLU A 706 -2.07 -24.32 -17.77
CA GLU A 706 -1.88 -25.06 -19.02
C GLU A 706 -1.09 -24.27 -20.06
N LYS A 707 -1.29 -22.95 -20.06
CA LYS A 707 -0.62 -22.02 -20.98
C LYS A 707 0.11 -20.91 -20.21
N ILE A 708 1.28 -20.54 -20.71
CA ILE A 708 2.10 -19.48 -20.14
C ILE A 708 2.29 -18.36 -21.16
N ASN A 709 1.86 -17.15 -20.80
CA ASN A 709 2.01 -15.95 -21.62
C ASN A 709 3.24 -15.14 -21.19
N ILE A 710 4.17 -14.94 -22.12
CA ILE A 710 5.46 -14.29 -21.89
C ILE A 710 5.55 -13.03 -22.75
N ALA A 711 5.80 -11.88 -22.13
CA ALA A 711 6.15 -10.66 -22.85
C ALA A 711 7.67 -10.61 -23.08
N LEU A 712 8.07 -10.80 -24.34
CA LEU A 712 9.44 -10.60 -24.79
C LEU A 712 9.64 -9.12 -25.10
N THR A 713 10.62 -8.49 -24.46
CA THR A 713 10.93 -7.07 -24.69
C THR A 713 12.02 -6.90 -25.73
N SER A 714 11.90 -5.85 -26.53
CA SER A 714 12.95 -5.30 -27.38
C SER A 714 13.32 -3.95 -26.78
N PHE A 715 14.24 -3.97 -25.81
CA PHE A 715 14.68 -2.80 -25.05
C PHE A 715 16.13 -2.45 -25.38
N GLU A 716 16.40 -1.19 -25.68
CA GLU A 716 17.75 -0.71 -25.96
C GLU A 716 18.53 -0.40 -24.70
N THR A 717 19.75 -0.91 -24.64
CA THR A 717 20.78 -0.38 -23.74
C THR A 717 22.01 -0.04 -24.55
N THR A 718 22.43 1.23 -24.50
CA THR A 718 23.52 1.73 -25.36
C THR A 718 24.89 1.39 -24.79
N GLU A 719 25.90 1.28 -25.66
CA GLU A 719 27.30 1.04 -25.23
C GLU A 719 27.79 2.12 -24.24
N ASN A 720 27.46 3.38 -24.48
CA ASN A 720 27.78 4.48 -23.55
C ASN A 720 27.17 4.24 -22.16
N THR A 721 25.93 3.76 -22.09
CA THR A 721 25.28 3.42 -20.82
C THR A 721 26.07 2.33 -20.09
N TYR A 722 26.44 1.27 -20.81
CA TYR A 722 27.25 0.18 -20.27
C TYR A 722 28.62 0.65 -19.77
N GLU A 723 29.33 1.47 -20.54
CA GLU A 723 30.61 2.04 -20.12
C GLU A 723 30.48 2.87 -18.84
N MET A 724 29.46 3.72 -18.76
CA MET A 724 29.21 4.58 -17.60
C MET A 724 28.90 3.74 -16.35
N VAL A 725 28.12 2.66 -16.50
CA VAL A 725 27.83 1.70 -15.43
C VAL A 725 29.13 1.06 -14.92
N ILE A 726 29.98 0.53 -15.83
CA ILE A 726 31.25 -0.07 -15.42
C ILE A 726 32.11 0.96 -14.69
N LYS A 727 32.19 2.20 -15.19
CA LYS A 727 32.93 3.32 -14.57
C LYS A 727 32.39 3.72 -13.19
N GLY A 728 31.25 3.19 -12.74
CA GLY A 728 30.65 3.45 -11.42
C GLY A 728 29.64 4.60 -11.41
N SER A 729 29.24 5.08 -12.59
CA SER A 729 28.34 6.21 -12.79
C SER A 729 27.11 5.78 -13.59
N PRO A 730 26.25 4.88 -13.07
CA PRO A 730 25.10 4.36 -13.82
C PRO A 730 24.17 5.48 -14.29
N VAL A 731 23.72 5.39 -15.54
CA VAL A 731 22.84 6.36 -16.18
C VAL A 731 21.42 6.22 -15.63
N LYS A 732 21.06 7.12 -14.72
CA LYS A 732 19.72 7.20 -14.09
C LYS A 732 18.99 8.46 -14.55
N SER A 733 18.96 8.67 -15.87
CA SER A 733 18.29 9.81 -16.47
C SER A 733 16.78 9.64 -16.45
N LEU A 734 16.08 10.77 -16.48
CA LEU A 734 14.63 10.83 -16.59
C LEU A 734 14.13 10.07 -17.84
N GLU A 735 14.71 10.33 -19.01
CA GLU A 735 14.32 9.71 -20.28
C GLU A 735 14.35 8.18 -20.20
N ARG A 736 15.42 7.61 -19.64
CA ARG A 736 15.57 6.16 -19.53
C ARG A 736 14.55 5.54 -18.56
N TYR A 737 14.29 6.22 -17.44
CA TYR A 737 13.29 5.78 -16.47
C TYR A 737 11.89 5.75 -17.11
N GLU A 738 11.56 6.78 -17.89
CA GLU A 738 10.29 6.87 -18.61
C GLU A 738 10.18 5.83 -19.73
N LYS A 739 11.25 5.54 -20.47
CA LYS A 739 11.28 4.46 -21.47
C LYS A 739 10.96 3.11 -20.85
N ILE A 740 11.64 2.72 -19.77
CA ILE A 740 11.40 1.45 -19.06
C ILE A 740 9.96 1.36 -18.53
N ASN A 741 9.51 2.41 -17.83
CA ASN A 741 8.18 2.41 -17.24
C ASN A 741 7.07 2.42 -18.31
N SER A 742 7.28 3.13 -19.42
CA SER A 742 6.34 3.16 -20.55
C SER A 742 6.23 1.80 -21.21
N LEU A 743 7.35 1.12 -21.46
CA LEU A 743 7.34 -0.22 -22.04
C LEU A 743 6.56 -1.21 -21.18
N ILE A 744 6.82 -1.23 -19.87
CA ILE A 744 6.11 -2.12 -18.93
C ILE A 744 4.63 -1.72 -18.81
N ASN A 745 4.31 -0.43 -18.76
CA ASN A 745 2.92 0.01 -18.72
C ASN A 745 2.15 -0.37 -20.00
N ASN A 746 2.79 -0.30 -21.16
CA ASN A 746 2.20 -0.78 -22.42
C ASN A 746 1.96 -2.29 -22.39
N ILE A 747 2.87 -3.08 -21.80
CA ILE A 747 2.63 -4.50 -21.53
C ILE A 747 1.42 -4.66 -20.63
N LEU A 748 1.35 -3.97 -19.48
CA LEU A 748 0.25 -4.08 -18.52
C LEU A 748 -1.11 -3.70 -19.13
N ARG A 749 -1.15 -2.74 -20.05
CA ARG A 749 -2.38 -2.29 -20.74
C ARG A 749 -2.91 -3.24 -21.81
N SER A 750 -2.07 -4.11 -22.38
CA SER A 750 -2.55 -5.02 -23.44
C SER A 750 -3.62 -6.00 -22.91
N ASN A 751 -4.50 -6.51 -23.78
CA ASN A 751 -5.65 -7.31 -23.35
C ASN A 751 -5.29 -8.73 -22.89
N THR A 752 -4.23 -9.32 -23.45
CA THR A 752 -3.79 -10.67 -23.09
C THR A 752 -3.29 -10.72 -21.65
N ARG A 753 -3.57 -11.78 -20.89
CA ARG A 753 -2.97 -11.96 -19.56
C ARG A 753 -1.47 -12.22 -19.71
N LYS A 754 -0.64 -11.74 -18.78
CA LYS A 754 0.82 -11.96 -18.79
C LYS A 754 1.21 -12.70 -17.53
N ASP A 755 2.03 -13.72 -17.70
CA ASP A 755 2.58 -14.49 -16.60
C ASP A 755 4.03 -14.07 -16.34
N TYR A 756 4.78 -13.75 -17.40
CA TYR A 756 6.18 -13.32 -17.33
C TYR A 756 6.44 -12.08 -18.18
N ILE A 757 7.28 -11.18 -17.66
CA ILE A 757 7.91 -10.10 -18.44
C ILE A 757 9.42 -10.33 -18.42
N VAL A 758 10.06 -10.32 -19.59
CA VAL A 758 11.47 -10.69 -19.74
C VAL A 758 12.26 -9.55 -20.39
N PHE A 759 13.37 -9.15 -19.76
CA PHE A 759 14.29 -8.12 -20.24
C PHE A 759 15.69 -8.65 -20.55
N PRO A 760 16.41 -8.04 -21.53
CA PRO A 760 17.76 -8.47 -21.93
C PRO A 760 18.82 -8.40 -20.83
N GLU A 761 20.00 -8.97 -21.09
CA GLU A 761 21.19 -8.82 -20.24
C GLU A 761 21.54 -7.34 -20.03
N CYS A 762 22.04 -6.97 -18.84
CA CYS A 762 22.53 -5.62 -18.54
C CYS A 762 21.56 -4.46 -18.83
N SER A 763 20.25 -4.72 -18.80
CA SER A 763 19.24 -3.76 -19.28
C SER A 763 18.72 -2.81 -18.20
N ILE A 764 18.56 -3.28 -16.95
CA ILE A 764 17.88 -2.51 -15.90
C ILE A 764 18.79 -2.28 -14.68
N PRO A 765 18.87 -1.04 -14.15
CA PRO A 765 19.55 -0.78 -12.88
C PRO A 765 18.94 -1.58 -11.72
N ARG A 766 19.77 -2.24 -10.90
CA ARG A 766 19.34 -3.11 -9.78
C ARG A 766 18.21 -2.53 -8.92
N ARG A 767 18.32 -1.24 -8.51
CA ARG A 767 17.31 -0.60 -7.67
C ARG A 767 15.95 -0.50 -8.36
N TRP A 768 15.92 -0.14 -9.65
CA TRP A 768 14.68 -0.04 -10.42
C TRP A 768 14.08 -1.43 -10.64
N ALA A 769 14.90 -2.44 -10.98
CA ALA A 769 14.45 -3.82 -11.15
C ALA A 769 13.76 -4.39 -9.90
N LEU A 770 14.29 -4.13 -8.70
CA LEU A 770 13.68 -4.56 -7.44
C LEU A 770 12.31 -3.90 -7.18
N ASN A 771 12.19 -2.60 -7.48
CA ASN A 771 10.92 -1.87 -7.34
C ASN A 771 9.87 -2.37 -8.35
N ILE A 772 10.28 -2.60 -9.60
CA ILE A 772 9.44 -3.17 -10.66
C ILE A 772 8.97 -4.56 -10.28
N ALA A 773 9.90 -5.44 -9.89
CA ALA A 773 9.59 -6.81 -9.46
C ALA A 773 8.54 -6.84 -8.34
N LYS A 774 8.70 -6.01 -7.30
CA LYS A 774 7.73 -5.92 -6.21
C LYS A 774 6.33 -5.48 -6.70
N LYS A 775 6.28 -4.50 -7.61
CA LYS A 775 5.02 -3.97 -8.17
C LYS A 775 4.30 -5.00 -9.05
N LEU A 776 5.04 -5.74 -9.88
CA LEU A 776 4.54 -6.82 -10.72
C LEU A 776 4.12 -8.05 -9.88
N GLY A 777 4.89 -8.36 -8.84
CA GLY A 777 4.61 -9.44 -7.89
C GLY A 777 3.24 -9.31 -7.22
N MET A 778 2.87 -8.09 -6.79
CA MET A 778 1.55 -7.79 -6.23
C MET A 778 0.39 -7.91 -7.24
N GLN A 779 0.70 -8.08 -8.53
CA GLN A 779 -0.27 -8.26 -9.61
C GLN A 779 -0.25 -9.70 -10.16
N GLY A 780 0.59 -10.59 -9.60
CA GLY A 780 0.71 -11.97 -10.05
C GLY A 780 1.48 -12.13 -11.36
N ILE A 781 2.33 -11.15 -11.71
CA ILE A 781 3.18 -11.16 -12.89
C ILE A 781 4.64 -11.39 -12.45
N SER A 782 5.24 -12.46 -12.96
CA SER A 782 6.65 -12.79 -12.74
C SER A 782 7.55 -11.95 -13.63
N PHE A 783 8.79 -11.72 -13.20
CA PHE A 783 9.71 -10.80 -13.86
C PHE A 783 11.11 -11.41 -13.94
N ILE A 784 11.68 -11.44 -15.14
CA ILE A 784 13.04 -11.94 -15.40
C ILE A 784 13.79 -10.82 -16.09
N ALA A 785 14.90 -10.34 -15.53
CA ALA A 785 15.63 -9.23 -16.12
C ALA A 785 17.13 -9.33 -15.89
N GLY A 786 17.92 -9.05 -16.93
CA GLY A 786 19.35 -8.81 -16.78
C GLY A 786 19.60 -7.51 -16.05
N LEU A 787 20.35 -7.57 -14.95
CA LEU A 787 20.73 -6.39 -14.19
C LEU A 787 21.99 -5.77 -14.78
N GLU A 788 22.05 -4.45 -14.74
CA GLU A 788 23.31 -3.73 -14.91
C GLU A 788 24.36 -4.18 -13.91
N TYR A 789 25.63 -4.02 -14.27
CA TYR A 789 26.72 -4.33 -13.36
C TYR A 789 26.62 -3.54 -12.07
N TYR A 790 26.79 -4.25 -10.96
CA TYR A 790 26.81 -3.66 -9.63
C TYR A 790 27.81 -4.38 -8.74
N ARG A 791 28.15 -3.77 -7.61
CA ARG A 791 28.98 -4.37 -6.57
C ARG A 791 28.10 -4.80 -5.39
N LYS A 792 28.34 -5.99 -4.85
CA LYS A 792 27.77 -6.39 -3.57
C LYS A 792 28.54 -5.68 -2.45
N ASN A 793 27.87 -5.32 -1.36
CA ASN A 793 28.51 -4.63 -0.24
C ASN A 793 29.73 -5.43 0.25
N GLY A 794 30.91 -4.79 0.30
CA GLY A 794 32.16 -5.41 0.71
C GLY A 794 32.91 -6.20 -0.38
N ASP A 795 32.34 -6.38 -1.58
CA ASP A 795 32.98 -7.09 -2.70
C ASP A 795 33.51 -6.09 -3.74
N PRO A 796 34.83 -6.10 -4.07
CA PRO A 796 35.39 -5.23 -5.10
C PRO A 796 34.98 -5.63 -6.53
N LYS A 797 34.57 -6.89 -6.74
CA LYS A 797 34.23 -7.44 -8.06
C LYS A 797 32.85 -6.96 -8.51
N LEU A 798 32.72 -6.79 -9.82
CA LEU A 798 31.44 -6.49 -10.45
C LEU A 798 30.63 -7.76 -10.65
N ARG A 799 29.31 -7.66 -10.56
CA ARG A 799 28.40 -8.78 -10.81
C ARG A 799 27.60 -8.52 -12.08
N ASN A 800 27.48 -9.54 -12.91
CA ASN A 800 26.53 -9.61 -14.01
C ASN A 800 25.48 -10.64 -13.60
N ASP A 801 24.38 -10.15 -13.02
CA ASP A 801 23.33 -11.00 -12.46
C ASP A 801 22.04 -10.80 -13.25
N SER A 802 21.27 -11.86 -13.37
CA SER A 802 19.85 -11.79 -13.69
C SER A 802 19.03 -11.80 -12.40
N LEU A 803 17.97 -10.99 -12.38
CA LEU A 803 16.92 -11.01 -11.37
C LEU A 803 15.81 -11.95 -11.86
N ILE A 804 15.52 -12.99 -11.08
CA ILE A 804 14.38 -13.88 -11.29
C ILE A 804 13.39 -13.61 -10.16
N SER A 805 12.21 -13.09 -10.51
CA SER A 805 11.16 -12.71 -9.57
C SER A 805 9.91 -13.53 -9.85
N LEU A 806 9.58 -14.48 -8.97
CA LEU A 806 8.51 -15.46 -9.20
C LEU A 806 7.34 -15.25 -8.24
N CYS A 807 6.14 -15.15 -8.79
CA CYS A 807 4.92 -14.87 -8.03
C CYS A 807 4.45 -16.05 -7.19
N THR A 808 3.99 -15.80 -5.97
CA THR A 808 3.47 -16.86 -5.11
C THR A 808 2.40 -16.33 -4.16
N TYR A 809 1.50 -17.22 -3.73
CA TYR A 809 0.56 -16.98 -2.63
C TYR A 809 0.99 -17.71 -1.35
N TRP A 810 2.16 -18.38 -1.35
CA TRP A 810 2.65 -19.18 -0.22
C TRP A 810 2.49 -18.54 1.18
N PRO A 811 2.81 -17.24 1.40
CA PRO A 811 2.69 -16.65 2.73
C PRO A 811 1.26 -16.22 3.10
N GLY A 812 0.24 -16.65 2.34
CA GLY A 812 -1.17 -16.29 2.54
C GLY A 812 -1.58 -14.96 1.88
N TYR A 813 -0.76 -14.42 1.00
CA TYR A 813 -1.08 -13.26 0.18
C TYR A 813 -0.22 -13.22 -1.08
N LEU A 814 -0.73 -12.57 -2.13
CA LEU A 814 -0.03 -12.47 -3.40
C LEU A 814 1.26 -11.65 -3.26
N THR A 815 2.39 -12.30 -3.56
CA THR A 815 3.73 -11.72 -3.46
C THR A 815 4.68 -12.35 -4.47
N ASN A 816 5.98 -12.10 -4.34
CA ASN A 816 7.01 -12.75 -5.15
C ASN A 816 8.26 -13.11 -4.32
N LEU A 817 8.96 -14.14 -4.77
CA LEU A 817 10.30 -14.52 -4.30
C LEU A 817 11.33 -14.03 -5.29
N LEU A 818 12.44 -13.46 -4.80
CA LEU A 818 13.49 -12.86 -5.62
C LEU A 818 14.75 -13.72 -5.57
N PHE A 819 15.28 -14.09 -6.73
CA PHE A 819 16.52 -14.82 -6.88
C PHE A 819 17.50 -14.00 -7.72
N MET A 820 18.78 -14.02 -7.34
CA MET A 820 19.86 -13.42 -8.10
C MET A 820 20.71 -14.55 -8.68
N GLN A 821 20.72 -14.69 -10.01
CA GLN A 821 21.55 -15.68 -10.68
C GLN A 821 22.67 -14.98 -11.43
N SER A 822 23.91 -15.24 -11.03
CA SER A 822 25.10 -14.70 -11.68
C SER A 822 25.45 -15.43 -12.96
N LYS A 823 26.02 -14.67 -13.89
CA LYS A 823 26.67 -15.22 -15.08
C LYS A 823 27.75 -16.22 -14.70
N MET A 824 27.80 -17.36 -15.37
CA MET A 824 28.69 -18.46 -15.01
C MET A 824 30.11 -18.19 -15.46
N ASN A 825 30.29 -17.71 -16.70
CA ASN A 825 31.59 -17.28 -17.20
C ASN A 825 31.47 -16.01 -18.07
N PRO A 826 32.37 -15.03 -17.90
CA PRO A 826 32.40 -13.85 -18.77
C PRO A 826 32.82 -14.22 -20.19
N SER A 827 32.39 -13.43 -21.18
CA SER A 827 32.91 -13.54 -22.54
C SER A 827 34.37 -13.06 -22.63
N TYR A 828 35.11 -13.47 -23.67
CA TYR A 828 36.49 -13.01 -23.88
C TYR A 828 36.57 -11.48 -23.99
N ASP A 829 35.64 -10.85 -24.70
CA ASP A 829 35.56 -9.39 -24.83
C ASP A 829 35.22 -8.70 -23.51
N GLU A 830 34.32 -9.30 -22.70
CA GLU A 830 33.97 -8.81 -21.37
C GLU A 830 35.21 -8.81 -20.45
N VAL A 831 36.00 -9.89 -20.46
CA VAL A 831 37.27 -9.97 -19.72
C VAL A 831 38.26 -8.91 -20.18
N LEU A 832 38.45 -8.74 -21.49
CA LEU A 832 39.38 -7.74 -22.03
C LEU A 832 38.97 -6.32 -21.65
N ASN A 833 37.68 -5.99 -21.77
CA ASN A 833 37.16 -4.65 -21.46
C ASN A 833 37.21 -4.33 -19.97
N LEU A 834 36.92 -5.30 -19.09
CA LEU A 834 37.04 -5.12 -17.65
C LEU A 834 38.50 -4.97 -17.21
N LYS A 835 39.43 -5.75 -17.79
CA LYS A 835 40.87 -5.63 -17.51
C LYS A 835 41.43 -4.26 -17.88
N LYS A 836 41.03 -3.68 -19.03
CA LYS A 836 41.41 -2.31 -19.42
C LYS A 836 41.05 -1.25 -18.36
N LEU A 837 40.04 -1.52 -17.53
CA LEU A 837 39.54 -0.62 -16.50
C LEU A 837 39.95 -1.06 -15.08
N ASN A 838 40.91 -1.99 -14.95
CA ASN A 838 41.34 -2.61 -13.69
C ASN A 838 40.17 -3.14 -12.85
N LYS A 839 39.23 -3.82 -13.50
CA LYS A 839 38.03 -4.42 -12.90
C LYS A 839 37.95 -5.89 -13.25
N GLU A 840 37.25 -6.63 -12.39
CA GLU A 840 37.01 -8.07 -12.55
C GLU A 840 35.55 -8.39 -12.32
N LEU A 841 35.07 -9.45 -12.99
CA LEU A 841 33.76 -10.01 -12.78
C LEU A 841 33.79 -11.06 -11.66
N PHE A 842 32.77 -11.05 -10.82
CA PHE A 842 32.49 -12.13 -9.89
C PHE A 842 32.09 -13.39 -10.66
N ILE A 843 32.71 -14.52 -10.32
CA ILE A 843 32.39 -15.83 -10.88
C ILE A 843 31.86 -16.71 -9.74
N PRO A 844 30.67 -17.32 -9.88
CA PRO A 844 30.11 -18.18 -8.83
C PRO A 844 30.94 -19.45 -8.65
N GLU A 845 31.09 -19.93 -7.41
CA GLU A 845 31.82 -21.16 -7.08
C GLU A 845 31.19 -22.39 -7.76
N LYS A 846 29.86 -22.46 -7.74
CA LYS A 846 29.04 -23.53 -8.32
C LYS A 846 28.67 -23.28 -9.80
N LYS A 847 29.58 -22.71 -10.58
CA LYS A 847 29.33 -22.38 -12.01
C LYS A 847 29.05 -23.58 -12.91
N ASP A 848 29.34 -24.79 -12.44
CA ASP A 848 29.13 -26.05 -13.16
C ASP A 848 27.80 -26.75 -12.79
N GLU A 849 27.05 -26.22 -11.83
CA GLU A 849 25.75 -26.77 -11.40
C GLU A 849 24.61 -26.12 -12.23
N SER A 850 23.65 -26.92 -12.70
CA SER A 850 22.45 -26.36 -13.33
C SER A 850 21.49 -25.79 -12.30
N VAL A 851 20.85 -24.65 -12.62
CA VAL A 851 19.78 -24.06 -11.81
C VAL A 851 18.46 -24.22 -12.53
N ILE A 852 17.49 -24.86 -11.88
CA ILE A 852 16.13 -25.08 -12.39
C ILE A 852 15.14 -24.38 -11.47
N TYR A 853 14.20 -23.63 -12.06
CA TYR A 853 13.09 -23.01 -11.37
C TYR A 853 11.80 -23.78 -11.68
N MET A 854 11.21 -24.40 -10.67
CA MET A 854 9.90 -25.03 -10.70
C MET A 854 8.87 -24.04 -10.13
N HIS A 855 8.12 -23.38 -10.99
CA HIS A 855 7.10 -22.40 -10.62
C HIS A 855 5.71 -23.01 -10.79
N GLY A 856 5.16 -23.57 -9.71
CA GLY A 856 4.04 -24.50 -9.81
C GLY A 856 4.46 -25.76 -10.57
N ASP A 857 3.80 -26.06 -11.68
CA ASP A 857 4.16 -27.17 -12.59
C ASP A 857 4.95 -26.71 -13.82
N TYR A 858 5.38 -25.44 -13.88
CA TYR A 858 6.17 -24.92 -15.01
C TYR A 858 7.66 -24.86 -14.66
N PHE A 859 8.50 -25.57 -15.42
CA PHE A 859 9.93 -25.76 -15.14
C PHE A 859 10.76 -25.00 -16.16
N PHE A 860 11.68 -24.15 -15.70
CA PHE A 860 12.53 -23.39 -16.60
C PHE A 860 13.95 -23.19 -16.07
N GLY A 861 14.88 -22.97 -17.00
CA GLY A 861 16.25 -22.53 -16.74
C GLY A 861 16.47 -21.11 -17.24
N VAL A 862 17.53 -20.46 -16.76
CA VAL A 862 17.98 -19.14 -17.24
C VAL A 862 19.47 -19.23 -17.58
N LEU A 863 19.87 -18.71 -18.74
CA LEU A 863 21.27 -18.52 -19.13
C LEU A 863 21.50 -17.07 -19.55
N ILE A 864 22.72 -16.58 -19.35
CA ILE A 864 23.10 -15.19 -19.65
C ILE A 864 24.12 -15.19 -20.79
N CYS A 865 23.68 -14.80 -21.98
CA CYS A 865 24.50 -14.55 -23.18
C CYS A 865 25.54 -15.64 -23.44
N SER A 866 26.83 -15.37 -23.18
CA SER A 866 27.93 -16.31 -23.42
C SER A 866 27.78 -17.64 -22.69
N ASP A 867 26.99 -17.73 -21.63
CA ASP A 867 26.70 -19.00 -20.95
C ASP A 867 26.04 -20.03 -21.89
N LEU A 868 25.30 -19.60 -22.92
CA LEU A 868 24.70 -20.47 -23.93
C LEU A 868 25.74 -21.17 -24.81
N THR A 869 26.90 -20.54 -25.03
CA THR A 869 27.94 -21.03 -25.93
C THR A 869 28.59 -22.32 -25.42
N ASN A 870 28.60 -22.52 -24.10
CA ASN A 870 29.10 -23.76 -23.49
C ASN A 870 28.03 -24.86 -23.60
N PRO A 871 28.24 -25.91 -24.42
CA PRO A 871 27.24 -26.97 -24.60
C PRO A 871 26.89 -27.71 -23.30
N ARG A 872 27.82 -27.78 -22.33
CA ARG A 872 27.55 -28.43 -21.03
C ARG A 872 26.41 -27.76 -20.28
N ASN A 873 26.24 -26.44 -20.41
CA ASN A 873 25.16 -25.71 -19.76
C ASN A 873 23.80 -26.07 -20.34
N ARG A 874 23.73 -26.40 -21.64
CA ARG A 874 22.49 -26.87 -22.30
C ARG A 874 22.20 -28.33 -21.96
N VAL A 875 23.20 -29.20 -22.11
CA VAL A 875 23.05 -30.65 -21.88
C VAL A 875 22.58 -30.96 -20.46
N ARG A 876 23.05 -30.23 -19.44
CA ARG A 876 22.61 -30.43 -18.05
C ARG A 876 21.11 -30.16 -17.83
N LEU A 877 20.47 -29.40 -18.71
CA LEU A 877 19.05 -29.06 -18.65
C LEU A 877 18.17 -30.00 -19.51
N GLN A 878 18.77 -30.86 -20.34
CA GLN A 878 18.05 -31.78 -21.23
C GLN A 878 17.05 -32.63 -20.45
N GLY A 879 15.79 -32.61 -20.88
CA GLY A 879 14.69 -33.36 -20.25
C GLY A 879 14.24 -32.85 -18.87
N LYS A 880 14.90 -31.83 -18.31
CA LYS A 880 14.61 -31.29 -16.97
C LYS A 880 13.82 -29.98 -16.94
N ILE A 881 13.64 -29.33 -18.08
CA ILE A 881 12.92 -28.05 -18.19
C ILE A 881 11.94 -28.03 -19.36
N ASP A 882 10.90 -27.22 -19.25
CA ASP A 882 9.98 -26.91 -20.35
C ASP A 882 10.49 -25.77 -21.21
N THR A 883 11.12 -24.78 -20.56
CA THR A 883 11.57 -23.56 -21.23
C THR A 883 12.96 -23.14 -20.75
N LEU A 884 13.81 -22.73 -21.68
CA LEU A 884 15.05 -22.02 -21.38
C LEU A 884 14.90 -20.54 -21.70
N PHE A 885 15.13 -19.66 -20.72
CA PHE A 885 15.29 -18.23 -20.96
C PHE A 885 16.76 -17.91 -21.22
N VAL A 886 17.04 -17.17 -22.29
CA VAL A 886 18.39 -16.68 -22.61
C VAL A 886 18.34 -15.16 -22.69
N LEU A 887 19.00 -14.50 -21.74
CA LEU A 887 19.08 -13.04 -21.67
C LEU A 887 20.38 -12.59 -22.32
N GLU A 888 20.31 -11.71 -23.31
CA GLU A 888 21.45 -11.43 -24.18
C GLU A 888 21.70 -9.94 -24.37
N TRP A 889 22.98 -9.61 -24.45
CA TRP A 889 23.46 -8.42 -25.13
C TRP A 889 24.55 -8.89 -26.09
N ASN A 890 24.16 -9.26 -27.30
CA ASN A 890 25.11 -9.79 -28.28
C ASN A 890 24.82 -9.31 -29.71
N SER A 891 25.88 -8.94 -30.42
CA SER A 891 25.84 -8.46 -31.81
C SER A 891 25.92 -9.59 -32.85
N ASP A 892 26.51 -10.73 -32.49
CA ASP A 892 26.59 -11.91 -33.36
C ASP A 892 25.28 -12.72 -33.34
N VAL A 893 24.24 -12.14 -33.95
CA VAL A 893 22.90 -12.72 -34.03
C VAL A 893 22.84 -14.00 -34.85
N ASN A 894 23.77 -14.21 -35.78
CA ASN A 894 23.77 -15.40 -36.64
C ASN A 894 24.26 -16.63 -35.88
N THR A 895 25.42 -16.52 -35.21
CA THR A 895 25.94 -17.63 -34.40
C THR A 895 24.99 -17.98 -33.27
N PHE A 896 24.46 -16.96 -32.58
CA PHE A 896 23.47 -17.19 -31.52
C PHE A 896 22.17 -17.77 -32.07
N GLY A 897 21.75 -17.38 -33.27
CA GLY A 897 20.65 -18.03 -33.97
C GLY A 897 20.86 -19.54 -34.09
N TYR A 898 22.03 -19.99 -34.58
CA TYR A 898 22.34 -21.42 -34.65
C TYR A 898 22.41 -22.09 -33.27
N LEU A 899 22.94 -21.40 -32.26
CA LEU A 899 22.97 -21.92 -30.88
C LEU A 899 21.58 -22.10 -30.29
N ILE A 900 20.65 -21.19 -30.58
CA ILE A 900 19.25 -21.27 -30.12
C ILE A 900 18.50 -22.39 -30.84
N GLU A 901 18.74 -22.55 -32.15
CA GLU A 901 18.20 -23.69 -32.89
C GLU A 901 18.73 -25.03 -32.38
N GLY A 902 20.04 -25.09 -32.11
CA GLY A 902 20.68 -26.23 -31.46
C GLY A 902 20.09 -26.48 -30.07
N ALA A 903 19.97 -25.45 -29.23
CA ALA A 903 19.45 -25.56 -27.87
C ALA A 903 18.01 -26.12 -27.83
N ALA A 904 17.14 -25.67 -28.74
CA ALA A 904 15.76 -26.16 -28.83
C ALA A 904 15.71 -27.66 -29.10
N HIS A 905 16.68 -28.20 -29.85
CA HIS A 905 16.82 -29.62 -30.11
C HIS A 905 17.58 -30.35 -29.00
N ASP A 906 18.77 -29.88 -28.61
CA ASP A 906 19.63 -30.44 -27.58
C ASP A 906 18.87 -30.64 -26.26
N ILE A 907 18.09 -29.65 -25.83
CA ILE A 907 17.34 -29.69 -24.57
C ILE A 907 15.95 -30.32 -24.79
N HIS A 908 15.46 -30.25 -26.03
CA HIS A 908 14.09 -30.58 -26.43
C HIS A 908 13.05 -29.75 -25.66
N SER A 909 13.19 -28.43 -25.69
CA SER A 909 12.40 -27.48 -24.89
C SER A 909 12.07 -26.21 -25.69
N PHE A 910 11.15 -25.39 -25.17
CA PHE A 910 10.96 -24.03 -25.67
C PHE A 910 12.18 -23.17 -25.31
N ILE A 911 12.62 -22.28 -26.20
CA ILE A 911 13.74 -21.37 -25.96
C ILE A 911 13.26 -19.93 -26.16
N VAL A 912 13.30 -19.14 -25.08
CA VAL A 912 12.96 -17.72 -25.08
C VAL A 912 14.25 -16.91 -25.06
N GLN A 913 14.64 -16.37 -26.21
CA GLN A 913 15.78 -15.48 -26.36
C GLN A 913 15.30 -14.03 -26.28
N VAL A 914 15.91 -13.24 -25.40
CA VAL A 914 15.65 -11.81 -25.28
C VAL A 914 16.97 -11.04 -25.35
N ASN A 915 17.22 -10.45 -26.52
CA ASN A 915 18.45 -9.70 -26.82
C ASN A 915 18.20 -8.18 -26.81
N ASN A 916 19.28 -7.42 -26.66
CA ASN A 916 19.26 -5.96 -26.73
C ASN A 916 18.70 -5.47 -28.09
N ARG A 917 17.79 -4.48 -28.07
CA ARG A 917 17.15 -3.93 -29.28
C ARG A 917 18.14 -3.47 -30.34
N MET A 918 19.31 -2.97 -29.93
CA MET A 918 20.37 -2.52 -30.88
C MET A 918 20.71 -3.57 -31.93
N TYR A 919 20.72 -4.85 -31.54
CA TYR A 919 21.06 -5.97 -32.41
C TYR A 919 19.81 -6.75 -32.84
N GLY A 920 18.76 -6.74 -32.00
CA GLY A 920 17.50 -7.45 -32.25
C GLY A 920 17.63 -8.96 -32.06
N ASP A 921 16.79 -9.71 -32.76
CA ASP A 921 16.78 -11.20 -32.78
C ASP A 921 16.21 -11.88 -31.52
N SER A 922 15.48 -11.15 -30.68
CA SER A 922 14.66 -11.76 -29.62
C SER A 922 13.61 -12.70 -30.22
N ARG A 923 13.48 -13.93 -29.71
CA ARG A 923 12.62 -14.97 -30.32
C ARG A 923 12.10 -16.00 -29.33
N LEU A 924 10.98 -16.63 -29.68
CA LEU A 924 10.52 -17.88 -29.08
C LEU A 924 10.74 -19.01 -30.10
N ARG A 925 11.72 -19.86 -29.83
CA ARG A 925 12.04 -21.06 -30.61
C ARG A 925 11.42 -22.30 -29.97
N THR A 926 10.95 -23.24 -30.80
CA THR A 926 10.30 -24.48 -30.37
C THR A 926 10.88 -25.70 -31.11
N PRO A 927 10.73 -26.91 -30.55
CA PRO A 927 11.16 -28.15 -31.20
C PRO A 927 10.11 -28.71 -32.19
N TYR A 928 9.18 -27.89 -32.70
CA TYR A 928 8.17 -28.36 -33.66
C TYR A 928 8.78 -28.90 -34.97
N ARG A 929 8.11 -29.88 -35.57
CA ARG A 929 8.53 -30.47 -36.85
C ARG A 929 8.27 -29.50 -38.01
N GLU A 930 7.12 -28.85 -38.05
CA GLU A 930 6.78 -27.85 -39.07
C GLU A 930 7.62 -26.58 -38.94
N SER A 931 8.25 -26.14 -40.03
CA SER A 931 9.21 -25.02 -40.02
C SER A 931 8.61 -23.70 -39.52
N PHE A 932 7.38 -23.37 -39.93
CA PHE A 932 6.71 -22.12 -39.54
C PHE A 932 6.29 -22.08 -38.06
N LYS A 933 6.20 -23.24 -37.39
CA LYS A 933 5.93 -23.32 -35.95
C LYS A 933 7.20 -23.25 -35.09
N ARG A 934 8.38 -23.38 -35.70
CA ARG A 934 9.66 -23.40 -34.97
C ARG A 934 10.00 -22.03 -34.38
N ASP A 935 9.84 -20.96 -35.15
CA ASP A 935 9.98 -19.58 -34.65
C ASP A 935 8.59 -18.96 -34.46
N MET A 936 7.93 -19.25 -33.33
CA MET A 936 6.60 -18.71 -33.03
C MET A 936 6.60 -17.17 -32.95
N VAL A 937 7.71 -16.61 -32.45
CA VAL A 937 7.96 -15.18 -32.41
C VAL A 937 9.42 -14.95 -32.80
N LYS A 938 9.68 -13.98 -33.68
CA LYS A 938 11.03 -13.51 -33.99
C LYS A 938 11.00 -12.00 -34.23
N LEU A 939 11.66 -11.25 -33.37
CA LEU A 939 11.69 -9.80 -33.37
C LEU A 939 13.00 -9.31 -33.99
N LYS A 940 12.92 -8.31 -34.87
CA LYS A 940 14.09 -7.71 -35.51
C LYS A 940 14.04 -6.19 -35.33
N GLY A 941 15.10 -5.62 -34.74
CA GLY A 941 15.38 -4.18 -34.69
C GLY A 941 14.17 -3.28 -34.38
N GLY A 942 14.26 -2.00 -34.76
CA GLY A 942 13.23 -0.98 -34.55
C GLY A 942 13.82 0.29 -33.93
N ILE A 943 13.15 1.44 -34.08
CA ILE A 943 13.58 2.71 -33.44
C ILE A 943 13.05 2.81 -32.02
N ASP A 944 11.77 2.51 -31.83
CA ASP A 944 11.13 2.54 -30.52
C ASP A 944 11.34 1.21 -29.77
N ASP A 945 11.35 1.27 -28.44
CA ASP A 945 11.28 0.06 -27.62
C ASP A 945 9.87 -0.53 -27.68
N PHE A 946 9.74 -1.83 -27.91
CA PHE A 946 8.45 -2.53 -28.02
C PHE A 946 8.49 -3.91 -27.37
N PHE A 947 7.35 -4.58 -27.35
CA PHE A 947 7.23 -5.95 -26.83
C PHE A 947 6.32 -6.79 -27.73
N VAL A 948 6.47 -8.10 -27.63
CA VAL A 948 5.52 -9.07 -28.18
C VAL A 948 5.18 -10.10 -27.12
N ILE A 949 3.90 -10.49 -27.05
CA ILE A 949 3.44 -11.55 -26.15
C ILE A 949 3.46 -12.86 -26.94
N ALA A 950 4.14 -13.86 -26.40
CA ALA A 950 4.16 -15.22 -26.90
C ALA A 950 3.46 -16.15 -25.92
N GLU A 951 2.72 -17.13 -26.43
CA GLU A 951 2.05 -18.18 -25.66
C GLU A 951 2.87 -19.46 -25.73
N ILE A 952 3.10 -20.12 -24.59
CA ILE A 952 3.77 -21.41 -24.47
C ILE A 952 2.77 -22.45 -23.95
N GLU A 953 2.56 -23.49 -24.74
CA GLU A 953 1.82 -24.70 -24.38
C GLU A 953 2.82 -25.83 -24.16
N TYR A 954 3.27 -26.02 -22.92
CA TYR A 954 4.36 -26.97 -22.61
C TYR A 954 3.88 -28.41 -22.35
N LEU A 955 2.61 -28.61 -22.03
CA LEU A 955 2.05 -29.93 -21.73
C LEU A 955 2.05 -30.87 -22.95
N PRO A 956 1.65 -30.45 -24.17
CA PRO A 956 1.75 -31.31 -25.34
C PRO A 956 3.18 -31.78 -25.63
N LEU A 957 4.17 -30.93 -25.37
CA LEU A 957 5.58 -31.30 -25.51
C LEU A 957 5.99 -32.37 -24.50
N ARG A 958 5.55 -32.26 -23.23
CA ARG A 958 5.81 -33.29 -22.21
C ARG A 958 5.15 -34.62 -22.55
N GLU A 959 3.92 -34.60 -23.05
CA GLU A 959 3.20 -35.80 -23.46
C GLU A 959 3.93 -36.52 -24.60
N TYR A 960 4.36 -35.76 -25.62
CA TYR A 960 5.19 -36.30 -26.70
C TYR A 960 6.53 -36.85 -26.20
N GLN A 961 7.18 -36.19 -25.24
CA GLN A 961 8.43 -36.67 -24.63
C GLN A 961 8.27 -38.00 -23.88
N LEU A 962 7.07 -38.28 -23.34
CA LEU A 962 6.80 -39.48 -22.57
C LEU A 962 6.31 -40.64 -23.45
N ASN A 963 5.35 -40.37 -24.34
CA ASN A 963 4.58 -41.40 -25.06
C ASN A 963 4.70 -41.30 -26.60
N GLY A 964 5.37 -40.27 -27.12
CA GLY A 964 5.41 -40.01 -28.56
C GLY A 964 6.20 -41.07 -29.36
N VAL A 965 5.82 -41.26 -30.61
CA VAL A 965 6.51 -42.20 -31.51
C VAL A 965 7.59 -41.45 -32.29
N MET A 966 8.85 -41.57 -31.86
CA MET A 966 9.98 -40.80 -32.40
C MET A 966 10.24 -41.02 -33.89
N THR A 967 9.80 -42.15 -34.46
CA THR A 967 9.95 -42.48 -35.87
C THR A 967 8.79 -41.98 -36.74
N ASP A 968 7.66 -41.60 -36.14
CA ASP A 968 6.49 -41.16 -36.89
C ASP A 968 6.70 -39.73 -37.40
N SER A 969 6.49 -39.55 -38.71
CA SER A 969 6.63 -38.26 -39.37
C SER A 969 5.43 -37.34 -39.25
N SER A 970 4.28 -37.88 -38.82
CA SER A 970 3.02 -37.14 -38.60
C SER A 970 2.95 -36.44 -37.24
N GLU A 971 3.85 -36.81 -36.32
CA GLU A 971 3.95 -36.19 -34.99
C GLU A 971 4.29 -34.70 -35.05
N ALA A 972 3.71 -33.93 -34.13
CA ALA A 972 3.83 -32.47 -34.13
C ALA A 972 5.27 -31.99 -33.87
N PHE A 973 6.01 -32.69 -33.01
CA PHE A 973 7.35 -32.34 -32.59
C PHE A 973 8.43 -33.12 -33.34
N LYS A 974 9.65 -32.60 -33.34
CA LYS A 974 10.81 -33.37 -33.78
C LYS A 974 11.12 -34.49 -32.78
N PRO A 975 11.83 -35.56 -33.18
CA PRO A 975 12.26 -36.60 -32.27
C PRO A 975 13.13 -36.04 -31.13
N VAL A 976 13.02 -36.63 -29.94
CA VAL A 976 13.92 -36.32 -28.83
C VAL A 976 15.37 -36.69 -29.17
N PRO A 977 16.38 -36.00 -28.60
CA PRO A 977 17.78 -36.37 -28.75
C PRO A 977 18.08 -37.80 -28.31
N ILE A 978 19.09 -38.42 -28.91
CA ILE A 978 19.59 -39.73 -28.46
C ILE A 978 20.11 -39.58 -27.03
N GLY A 979 19.65 -40.45 -26.13
CA GLY A 979 20.00 -40.40 -24.71
C GLY A 979 19.14 -39.43 -23.88
N PHE A 980 18.09 -38.86 -24.47
CA PHE A 980 17.14 -38.02 -23.74
C PHE A 980 16.45 -38.81 -22.62
N ASP A 981 16.47 -38.25 -21.41
CA ASP A 981 15.78 -38.79 -20.24
C ASP A 981 14.84 -37.73 -19.65
N LEU A 982 13.55 -38.05 -19.60
CA LEU A 982 12.54 -37.14 -19.06
C LEU A 982 12.59 -37.16 -17.54
N SER A 983 12.83 -36.00 -16.92
CA SER A 983 12.84 -35.91 -15.47
C SER A 983 11.51 -36.38 -14.87
N PRO A 984 11.51 -37.29 -13.87
CA PRO A 984 10.29 -37.76 -13.21
C PRO A 984 9.44 -36.64 -12.60
N ASN A 985 10.08 -35.50 -12.24
CA ASN A 985 9.38 -34.33 -11.71
C ASN A 985 8.50 -33.63 -12.74
N ARG A 986 8.75 -33.83 -14.05
CA ARG A 986 7.96 -33.24 -15.15
C ARG A 986 6.83 -34.16 -15.63
N ILE A 987 6.75 -35.39 -15.12
CA ILE A 987 5.65 -36.31 -15.43
C ILE A 987 4.43 -35.86 -14.62
N ILE A 988 3.39 -35.40 -15.32
CA ILE A 988 2.18 -34.81 -14.71
C ILE A 988 1.55 -35.84 -13.76
N LYS A 989 1.58 -35.55 -12.46
CA LYS A 989 0.63 -36.12 -11.48
C LYS A 989 -0.49 -35.10 -11.34
N LYS A 990 -1.72 -35.43 -11.72
CA LYS A 990 -2.89 -34.56 -11.44
C LYS A 990 -3.03 -34.39 -9.92
N VAL A 991 -2.37 -33.39 -9.35
CA VAL A 991 -2.55 -32.98 -7.96
C VAL A 991 -3.36 -31.69 -7.99
N PHE A 992 -4.66 -31.83 -7.74
CA PHE A 992 -5.55 -30.70 -7.51
C PHE A 992 -5.15 -30.03 -6.18
N PHE A 993 -4.43 -28.91 -6.24
CA PHE A 993 -4.50 -27.94 -5.16
C PHE A 993 -5.83 -27.21 -5.34
N GLY A 994 -6.81 -27.59 -4.51
CA GLY A 994 -8.20 -27.15 -4.62
C GLY A 994 -8.38 -25.63 -4.72
N GLU A 995 -9.36 -25.25 -5.53
CA GLU A 995 -9.85 -23.89 -5.78
C GLU A 995 -10.64 -23.28 -4.60
N SER A 996 -10.62 -23.88 -3.41
CA SER A 996 -11.23 -23.29 -2.24
C SER A 996 -10.22 -22.38 -1.55
N ASP A 997 -10.24 -21.08 -1.90
CA ASP A 997 -10.07 -19.94 -0.98
C ASP A 997 -9.78 -18.67 -1.81
N GLU A 998 -10.81 -18.15 -2.50
CA GLU A 998 -10.87 -16.75 -2.96
C GLU A 998 -11.24 -15.79 -1.81
#